data_AF-A0A2B4SPH8-F1
#
_entry.id   AF-A0A2B4SPH8-F1
#
_cell.length_a   1.000
_cell.length_b   1.000
_cell.length_c   1.000
_cell.angle_alpha   90.00
_cell.angle_beta   90.00
_cell.angle_gamma   90.00
#
_symmetry.space_group_name_H-M   'P 1'
#
loop_
_entity.id
_entity.type
_entity.pdbx_description
1 polymer ?
#
loop_
_entity_poly.entity_id
_entity_poly.type
_entity_poly.pdbx_seq_one_letter_code
_entity_poly.pdbx_strand_id
1 'polypeptide(L)'
;MTDSIKLLICGSGNGAHAFAGIASSHTATEVRVLSLYQDEAERWSKIMQTAELEITCHRRDQEPSVIRSKPALITKNPEEAVRGVDIVAFVLPAFAHQVFLEALKPYIEPGVIIVGLPGASGLEFQVRGILGEKANTCTVMNFESLPWACRLGEFGKKCDVLGTKDSMVGAMQVGRNATPKKDPLTTLQNLIGDHPRLKVSGHLIGMTLMTPNAYAHPSIMFAQWEGWDGKPLDEAPLFYTGLSELAAEVLSSASDEVLKVSKAVSEKSGVDTSQVTSIYDLLVKFYSHEMSDTSSLRSCFCTNAAYQGLKHPMKEHNKHSFVPDFSHRYLTEDVPYGLAVIRGIAEIVQVDTPTIDKILLWAQEKMGKEYLVVSKVQASEEEFIGLKTEFNICKHVLKERLKELQNIADYVGCCKDDLRGNFAMDEQAAEKDIVEMRDLNKMERRESTGSVPMHPRKSPFLKRVRAFRQHIKTGANNAGVLFCKVALVKSQERVRGNPQLHSPERKDERNMTKDEPIDIDSQPKSQKKEEGSRVEFQFKVRGKHNLMYKWFKDGSELPRQNNDTLVLDCIKLRDFGKYTCEVSYQDRCCVPVKSSPAELDVIPTESQSRTKLKLLQEVDFETREELARMLENGLYSLGDWKQVAAEYGMRERYISGLANSKEPGKNVIEFLGGSHPDLTVYSFCRVLKHQKIRRLDIVKLLEDHF
;
A
#
# COMPACT_ATOMS: atom_id res chain seq x y z
N MET A 1 12.87 -31.25 -19.67
CA MET A 1 12.28 -29.90 -19.69
C MET A 1 12.82 -29.19 -18.47
N THR A 2 13.63 -28.16 -18.64
CA THR A 2 14.11 -27.34 -17.52
C THR A 2 12.90 -26.71 -16.83
N ASP A 3 12.80 -26.89 -15.52
CA ASP A 3 11.64 -26.54 -14.72
C ASP A 3 11.56 -25.01 -14.54
N SER A 4 10.99 -24.33 -15.55
CA SER A 4 10.90 -22.86 -15.67
C SER A 4 10.08 -22.25 -14.54
N ILE A 5 10.53 -21.11 -13.99
CA ILE A 5 9.80 -20.35 -12.97
C ILE A 5 8.72 -19.51 -13.66
N LYS A 6 7.48 -19.54 -13.17
CA LYS A 6 6.39 -18.66 -13.61
C LYS A 6 6.10 -17.60 -12.57
N LEU A 7 6.46 -16.35 -12.89
CA LEU A 7 6.24 -15.18 -12.06
C LEU A 7 5.05 -14.37 -12.60
N LEU A 8 4.10 -14.05 -11.73
CA LEU A 8 3.09 -13.03 -11.96
C LEU A 8 3.42 -11.78 -11.15
N ILE A 9 3.56 -10.64 -11.82
CA ILE A 9 3.69 -9.32 -11.21
C ILE A 9 2.33 -8.63 -11.25
N CYS A 10 1.82 -8.24 -10.08
CA CYS A 10 0.64 -7.40 -9.97
C CYS A 10 1.08 -5.94 -9.92
N GLY A 11 0.50 -5.12 -10.81
CA GLY A 11 0.77 -3.69 -10.90
C GLY A 11 1.52 -3.27 -12.17
N SER A 12 1.57 -1.96 -12.39
CA SER A 12 2.10 -1.34 -13.62
C SER A 12 2.84 -0.02 -13.34
N GLY A 13 3.23 0.22 -12.08
CA GLY A 13 4.03 1.37 -11.68
C GLY A 13 5.54 1.21 -11.93
N ASN A 14 6.35 2.09 -11.32
CA ASN A 14 7.81 2.09 -11.42
C ASN A 14 8.42 0.72 -11.05
N GLY A 15 8.07 0.21 -9.86
CA GLY A 15 8.61 -1.07 -9.37
C GLY A 15 8.19 -2.27 -10.21
N ALA A 16 6.95 -2.29 -10.70
CA ALA A 16 6.44 -3.36 -11.54
C ALA A 16 7.17 -3.41 -12.90
N HIS A 17 7.44 -2.27 -13.53
CA HIS A 17 8.25 -2.21 -14.76
C HIS A 17 9.69 -2.66 -14.52
N ALA A 18 10.34 -2.16 -13.46
CA ALA A 18 11.69 -2.58 -13.10
C ALA A 18 11.75 -4.10 -12.88
N PHE A 19 10.83 -4.66 -12.08
CA PHE A 19 10.82 -6.08 -11.79
C PHE A 19 10.50 -6.91 -13.04
N ALA A 20 9.54 -6.47 -13.86
CA ALA A 20 9.18 -7.17 -15.09
C ALA A 20 10.36 -7.26 -16.05
N GLY A 21 11.10 -6.17 -16.24
CA GLY A 21 12.28 -6.16 -17.12
C GLY A 21 13.44 -6.98 -16.55
N ILE A 22 13.74 -6.85 -15.26
CA ILE A 22 14.82 -7.61 -14.61
C ILE A 22 14.50 -9.11 -14.60
N ALA A 23 13.32 -9.51 -14.12
CA ALA A 23 12.95 -10.92 -14.05
C ALA A 23 12.88 -11.57 -15.44
N SER A 24 12.40 -10.85 -16.46
CA SER A 24 12.31 -11.38 -17.84
C SER A 24 13.68 -11.58 -18.50
N SER A 25 14.75 -11.03 -17.93
CA SER A 25 16.12 -11.23 -18.44
C SER A 25 16.76 -12.53 -17.95
N HIS A 26 16.19 -13.18 -16.93
CA HIS A 26 16.68 -14.44 -16.40
C HIS A 26 16.26 -15.61 -17.29
N THR A 27 17.19 -16.54 -17.55
CA THR A 27 16.90 -17.76 -18.30
C THR A 27 15.92 -18.66 -17.54
N ALA A 28 15.07 -19.40 -18.25
CA ALA A 28 14.04 -20.26 -17.65
C ALA A 28 13.08 -19.55 -16.68
N THR A 29 12.74 -18.28 -16.98
CA THR A 29 11.69 -17.53 -16.29
C THR A 29 10.63 -17.08 -17.29
N GLU A 30 9.38 -17.35 -16.98
CA GLU A 30 8.22 -16.80 -17.68
C GLU A 30 7.59 -15.72 -16.80
N VAL A 31 7.70 -14.47 -17.23
CA VAL A 31 7.13 -13.32 -16.50
C VAL A 31 5.80 -12.93 -17.11
N ARG A 32 4.80 -12.75 -16.25
CA ARG A 32 3.48 -12.23 -16.58
C ARG A 32 3.20 -10.99 -15.76
N VAL A 33 2.46 -10.04 -16.33
CA VAL A 33 2.03 -8.83 -15.65
C VAL A 33 0.51 -8.73 -15.69
N LEU A 34 -0.09 -8.54 -14.50
CA LEU A 34 -1.50 -8.20 -14.36
C LEU A 34 -1.63 -6.72 -14.01
N SER A 35 -2.36 -5.97 -14.84
CA SER A 35 -2.81 -4.62 -14.52
C SER A 35 -4.32 -4.53 -14.65
N LEU A 36 -4.97 -4.09 -13.58
CA LEU A 36 -6.42 -3.88 -13.51
C LEU A 36 -6.80 -2.40 -13.64
N TYR A 37 -5.81 -1.52 -13.84
CA TYR A 37 -6.04 -0.08 -13.89
C TYR A 37 -6.32 0.38 -15.33
N GLN A 38 -7.57 0.77 -15.58
CA GLN A 38 -8.02 1.32 -16.85
C GLN A 38 -7.60 0.46 -18.06
N ASP A 39 -6.85 1.03 -19.00
CA ASP A 39 -6.37 0.42 -20.25
C ASP A 39 -4.85 0.15 -20.23
N GLU A 40 -4.22 0.17 -19.04
CA GLU A 40 -2.76 0.07 -18.93
C GLU A 40 -2.22 -1.27 -19.44
N ALA A 41 -2.94 -2.37 -19.20
CA ALA A 41 -2.54 -3.69 -19.72
C ALA A 41 -2.54 -3.72 -21.25
N GLU A 42 -3.58 -3.18 -21.89
CA GLU A 42 -3.69 -3.11 -23.34
C GLU A 42 -2.63 -2.20 -23.95
N ARG A 43 -2.42 -1.00 -23.35
CA ARG A 43 -1.37 -0.07 -23.80
C ARG A 43 0.01 -0.71 -23.73
N TRP A 44 0.34 -1.34 -22.61
CA TRP A 44 1.65 -1.97 -22.43
C TRP A 44 1.82 -3.20 -23.32
N SER A 45 0.80 -4.06 -23.43
CA SER A 45 0.82 -5.23 -24.32
C SER A 45 1.03 -4.82 -25.78
N LYS A 46 0.35 -3.77 -26.25
CA LYS A 46 0.53 -3.22 -27.61
C LYS A 46 1.95 -2.72 -27.86
N ILE A 47 2.56 -2.05 -26.87
CA ILE A 47 3.95 -1.59 -26.97
C ILE A 47 4.90 -2.78 -27.11
N MET A 48 4.71 -3.83 -26.30
CA MET A 48 5.54 -5.04 -26.33
C MET A 48 5.47 -5.82 -27.64
N GLN A 49 4.47 -5.59 -28.50
CA GLN A 49 4.45 -6.17 -29.86
C GLN A 49 5.51 -5.56 -30.78
N THR A 50 5.99 -4.35 -30.46
CA THR A 50 6.88 -3.56 -31.34
C THR A 50 8.22 -3.20 -30.71
N ALA A 51 8.36 -3.32 -29.39
CA ALA A 51 9.56 -2.97 -28.65
C ALA A 51 9.77 -3.92 -27.46
N GLU A 52 11.02 -4.05 -27.02
CA GLU A 52 11.36 -4.65 -25.73
C GLU A 52 11.31 -3.59 -24.62
N LEU A 53 11.16 -4.05 -23.38
CA LEU A 53 11.29 -3.20 -22.21
C LEU A 53 12.79 -2.98 -21.93
N GLU A 54 13.20 -1.71 -21.86
CA GLU A 54 14.56 -1.29 -21.56
C GLU A 54 14.67 -0.86 -20.09
N ILE A 55 15.51 -1.56 -19.34
CA ILE A 55 15.85 -1.20 -17.96
C ILE A 55 17.27 -0.66 -17.91
N THR A 56 17.42 0.60 -17.53
CA THR A 56 18.73 1.23 -17.33
C THR A 56 19.11 1.12 -15.86
N CYS A 57 20.14 0.34 -15.56
CA CYS A 57 20.63 0.10 -14.21
C CYS A 57 21.84 0.99 -13.94
N HIS A 58 21.65 1.98 -13.07
CA HIS A 58 22.69 2.89 -12.60
C HIS A 58 23.44 2.26 -11.43
N ARG A 59 24.77 2.34 -11.45
CA ARG A 59 25.65 1.91 -10.34
C ARG A 59 26.61 3.04 -10.02
N ARG A 60 26.92 3.21 -8.73
CA ARG A 60 27.87 4.24 -8.29
C ARG A 60 29.22 4.01 -8.98
N ASP A 61 29.75 5.07 -9.57
CA ASP A 61 31.07 5.10 -10.24
C ASP A 61 31.23 4.10 -11.39
N GLN A 62 30.13 3.67 -12.03
CA GLN A 62 30.13 2.78 -13.19
C GLN A 62 29.20 3.34 -14.27
N GLU A 63 29.55 3.07 -15.53
CA GLU A 63 28.65 3.36 -16.65
C GLU A 63 27.33 2.57 -16.50
N PRO A 64 26.18 3.20 -16.79
CA PRO A 64 24.89 2.51 -16.69
C PRO A 64 24.85 1.27 -17.58
N SER A 65 24.36 0.17 -17.02
CA SER A 65 24.11 -1.06 -17.78
C SER A 65 22.66 -1.08 -18.27
N VAL A 66 22.41 -1.70 -19.41
CA VAL A 66 21.08 -1.74 -20.02
C VAL A 66 20.64 -3.19 -20.20
N ILE A 67 19.48 -3.52 -19.62
CA ILE A 67 18.80 -4.80 -19.80
C ILE A 67 17.66 -4.58 -20.79
N ARG A 68 17.58 -5.41 -21.83
CA ARG A 68 16.43 -5.46 -22.73
C ARG A 68 15.78 -6.82 -22.63
N SER A 69 14.49 -6.84 -22.34
CA SER A 69 13.75 -8.06 -22.13
C SER A 69 12.26 -7.83 -22.36
N LYS A 70 11.48 -8.91 -22.38
CA LYS A 70 10.04 -8.84 -22.63
C LYS A 70 9.29 -9.83 -21.75
N PRO A 71 8.30 -9.38 -20.96
CA PRO A 71 7.36 -10.28 -20.29
C PRO A 71 6.61 -11.13 -21.30
N ALA A 72 6.37 -12.40 -20.96
CA ALA A 72 5.66 -13.35 -21.81
C ALA A 72 4.18 -12.96 -21.98
N LEU A 73 3.56 -12.36 -20.96
CA LEU A 73 2.16 -11.93 -20.98
C LEU A 73 1.98 -10.62 -20.22
N ILE A 74 1.19 -9.72 -20.79
CA ILE A 74 0.65 -8.54 -20.10
C ILE A 74 -0.85 -8.53 -20.37
N THR A 75 -1.65 -8.64 -19.32
CA THR A 75 -3.11 -8.82 -19.45
C THR A 75 -3.84 -8.13 -18.31
N LYS A 76 -5.14 -7.88 -18.53
CA LYS A 76 -6.10 -7.51 -17.48
C LYS A 76 -6.95 -8.70 -17.03
N ASN A 77 -6.79 -9.87 -17.65
CA ASN A 77 -7.54 -11.08 -17.31
C ASN A 77 -6.82 -11.83 -16.17
N PRO A 78 -7.40 -11.89 -14.95
CA PRO A 78 -6.76 -12.55 -13.83
C PRO A 78 -6.61 -14.07 -13.99
N GLU A 79 -7.54 -14.73 -14.70
CA GLU A 79 -7.46 -16.18 -14.94
C GLU A 79 -6.24 -16.52 -15.81
N GLU A 80 -6.09 -15.80 -16.92
CA GLU A 80 -4.98 -15.98 -17.85
C GLU A 80 -3.64 -15.67 -17.16
N ALA A 81 -3.62 -14.60 -16.37
CA ALA A 81 -2.43 -14.16 -15.65
C ALA A 81 -1.91 -15.23 -14.68
N VAL A 82 -2.77 -15.84 -13.87
CA VAL A 82 -2.34 -16.68 -12.74
C VAL A 82 -2.25 -18.17 -13.04
N ARG A 83 -2.75 -18.64 -14.19
CA ARG A 83 -2.76 -20.07 -14.55
C ARG A 83 -1.37 -20.70 -14.50
N GLY A 84 -1.19 -21.70 -13.62
CA GLY A 84 0.06 -22.42 -13.43
C GLY A 84 1.22 -21.57 -12.90
N VAL A 85 0.95 -20.41 -12.29
CA VAL A 85 1.97 -19.53 -11.70
C VAL A 85 2.57 -20.16 -10.43
N ASP A 86 3.86 -19.98 -10.23
CA ASP A 86 4.56 -20.42 -9.01
C ASP A 86 4.56 -19.32 -7.94
N ILE A 87 4.74 -18.07 -8.38
CA ILE A 87 4.92 -16.92 -7.51
C ILE A 87 4.17 -15.69 -8.04
N VAL A 88 3.41 -15.04 -7.14
CA VAL A 88 2.66 -13.80 -7.38
C VAL A 88 3.27 -12.69 -6.53
N ALA A 89 3.82 -11.67 -7.17
CA ALA A 89 4.42 -10.52 -6.51
C ALA A 89 3.52 -9.29 -6.60
N PHE A 90 3.13 -8.74 -5.45
CA PHE A 90 2.41 -7.48 -5.31
C PHE A 90 3.42 -6.34 -5.29
N VAL A 91 3.53 -5.62 -6.41
CA VAL A 91 4.45 -4.49 -6.61
C VAL A 91 3.65 -3.21 -6.87
N LEU A 92 2.76 -2.91 -5.92
CA LEU A 92 1.78 -1.83 -6.00
C LEU A 92 1.46 -1.27 -4.60
N PRO A 93 0.91 -0.04 -4.50
CA PRO A 93 0.52 0.56 -3.23
C PRO A 93 -0.45 -0.31 -2.43
N ALA A 94 -0.41 -0.22 -1.10
CA ALA A 94 -1.14 -1.12 -0.21
C ALA A 94 -2.67 -1.07 -0.42
N PHE A 95 -3.21 0.09 -0.80
CA PHE A 95 -4.65 0.27 -1.04
C PHE A 95 -5.20 -0.59 -2.18
N ALA A 96 -4.36 -1.02 -3.12
CA ALA A 96 -4.80 -1.80 -4.26
C ALA A 96 -4.61 -3.31 -4.06
N HIS A 97 -3.94 -3.78 -3.00
CA HIS A 97 -3.74 -5.22 -2.75
C HIS A 97 -5.06 -6.01 -2.74
N GLN A 98 -6.10 -5.47 -2.08
CA GLN A 98 -7.41 -6.10 -2.00
C GLN A 98 -8.02 -6.37 -3.39
N VAL A 99 -8.02 -5.38 -4.28
CA VAL A 99 -8.61 -5.50 -5.62
C VAL A 99 -7.95 -6.63 -6.42
N PHE A 100 -6.63 -6.75 -6.33
CA PHE A 100 -5.88 -7.81 -7.00
C PHE A 100 -6.10 -9.18 -6.34
N LEU A 101 -6.11 -9.26 -5.00
CA LEU A 101 -6.39 -10.52 -4.29
C LEU A 101 -7.80 -11.05 -4.62
N GLU A 102 -8.81 -10.17 -4.67
CA GLU A 102 -10.19 -10.53 -5.03
C GLU A 102 -10.27 -11.03 -6.48
N ALA A 103 -9.61 -10.35 -7.42
CA ALA A 103 -9.58 -10.75 -8.82
C ALA A 103 -8.89 -12.13 -9.01
N LEU A 104 -7.86 -12.42 -8.23
CA LEU A 104 -7.09 -13.67 -8.32
C LEU A 104 -7.72 -14.84 -7.54
N LYS A 105 -8.51 -14.56 -6.50
CA LYS A 105 -9.12 -15.55 -5.58
C LYS A 105 -9.74 -16.78 -6.27
N PRO A 106 -10.49 -16.66 -7.38
CA PRO A 106 -11.10 -17.84 -8.02
C PRO A 106 -10.05 -18.80 -8.60
N TYR A 107 -8.91 -18.28 -9.01
CA TYR A 107 -7.96 -18.94 -9.91
C TYR A 107 -6.63 -19.34 -9.25
N ILE A 108 -6.34 -18.84 -8.04
CA ILE A 108 -5.13 -19.23 -7.29
C ILE A 108 -5.14 -20.75 -7.04
N GLU A 109 -4.07 -21.39 -7.49
CA GLU A 109 -3.78 -22.81 -7.27
C GLU A 109 -3.12 -23.04 -5.90
N PRO A 110 -3.27 -24.24 -5.30
CA PRO A 110 -2.49 -24.64 -4.13
C PRO A 110 -0.98 -24.60 -4.38
N GLY A 111 -0.22 -24.15 -3.39
CA GLY A 111 1.24 -24.05 -3.43
C GLY A 111 1.78 -22.75 -4.04
N VAL A 112 0.92 -21.80 -4.43
CA VAL A 112 1.37 -20.48 -4.91
C VAL A 112 2.06 -19.70 -3.80
N ILE A 113 3.16 -19.03 -4.15
CA ILE A 113 3.89 -18.10 -3.28
C ILE A 113 3.36 -16.69 -3.54
N ILE A 114 2.81 -16.03 -2.53
CA ILE A 114 2.34 -14.63 -2.57
C ILE A 114 3.38 -13.76 -1.87
N VAL A 115 3.90 -12.73 -2.56
CA VAL A 115 4.96 -11.86 -2.04
C VAL A 115 4.52 -10.40 -2.08
N GLY A 116 4.59 -9.71 -0.94
CA GLY A 116 4.52 -8.24 -0.89
C GLY A 116 5.88 -7.59 -1.08
N LEU A 117 6.03 -6.75 -2.09
CA LEU A 117 7.25 -5.99 -2.38
C LEU A 117 6.95 -4.50 -2.59
N PRO A 118 6.77 -3.72 -1.51
CA PRO A 118 6.49 -4.15 -0.14
C PRO A 118 5.01 -4.55 0.06
N GLY A 119 4.73 -5.31 1.11
CA GLY A 119 3.35 -5.65 1.50
C GLY A 119 2.69 -4.67 2.47
N ALA A 120 3.43 -3.69 3.00
CA ALA A 120 2.98 -2.82 4.10
C ALA A 120 2.51 -3.62 5.33
N SER A 121 1.81 -2.97 6.26
CA SER A 121 1.25 -3.62 7.45
C SER A 121 -0.03 -4.38 7.10
N GLY A 122 -0.07 -5.67 7.45
CA GLY A 122 -1.30 -6.48 7.39
C GLY A 122 -1.58 -7.19 6.07
N LEU A 123 -0.61 -7.29 5.14
CA LEU A 123 -0.75 -8.09 3.91
C LEU A 123 -1.25 -9.51 4.22
N GLU A 124 -0.65 -10.15 5.22
CA GLU A 124 -0.98 -11.52 5.63
C GLU A 124 -2.42 -11.65 6.14
N PHE A 125 -2.97 -10.59 6.73
CA PHE A 125 -4.38 -10.54 7.12
C PHE A 125 -5.26 -10.35 5.89
N GLN A 126 -4.86 -9.49 4.95
CA GLN A 126 -5.57 -9.31 3.68
C GLN A 126 -5.68 -10.62 2.90
N VAL A 127 -4.56 -11.34 2.75
CA VAL A 127 -4.52 -12.64 2.06
C VAL A 127 -5.47 -13.63 2.74
N ARG A 128 -5.39 -13.78 4.07
CA ARG A 128 -6.28 -14.71 4.80
C ARG A 128 -7.74 -14.35 4.68
N GLY A 129 -8.07 -13.07 4.82
CA GLY A 129 -9.46 -12.64 4.77
C GLY A 129 -10.12 -12.80 3.42
N ILE A 130 -9.38 -12.41 2.37
CA ILE A 130 -9.92 -12.46 1.02
C ILE A 130 -9.94 -13.91 0.52
N LEU A 131 -8.88 -14.68 0.73
CA LEU A 131 -8.79 -16.06 0.21
C LEU A 131 -9.51 -17.10 1.10
N GLY A 132 -9.80 -16.78 2.36
CA GLY A 132 -10.39 -17.72 3.31
C GLY A 132 -9.52 -18.98 3.47
N GLU A 133 -10.13 -20.16 3.43
CA GLU A 133 -9.43 -21.44 3.54
C GLU A 133 -8.34 -21.65 2.47
N LYS A 134 -8.46 -21.04 1.28
CA LYS A 134 -7.40 -21.12 0.25
C LYS A 134 -6.10 -20.45 0.69
N ALA A 135 -6.13 -19.54 1.66
CA ALA A 135 -4.90 -18.97 2.21
C ALA A 135 -4.01 -20.06 2.86
N ASN A 136 -4.62 -21.11 3.42
CA ASN A 136 -3.88 -22.23 4.02
C ASN A 136 -3.10 -23.05 2.98
N THR A 137 -3.41 -22.92 1.69
CA THR A 137 -2.65 -23.55 0.60
C THR A 137 -1.61 -22.62 -0.03
N CYS A 138 -1.49 -21.37 0.43
CA CYS A 138 -0.56 -20.39 -0.13
C CYS A 138 0.60 -20.16 0.83
N THR A 139 1.80 -19.95 0.29
CA THR A 139 2.93 -19.41 1.06
C THR A 139 2.89 -17.90 0.96
N VAL A 140 3.01 -17.18 2.07
CA VAL A 140 2.99 -15.70 2.10
C VAL A 140 4.35 -15.19 2.54
N MET A 141 4.91 -14.25 1.78
CA MET A 141 6.14 -13.51 2.10
C MET A 141 5.83 -12.02 2.14
N ASN A 142 6.41 -11.31 3.09
CA ASN A 142 6.31 -9.85 3.16
C ASN A 142 7.69 -9.25 3.43
N PHE A 143 8.04 -8.19 2.70
CA PHE A 143 9.33 -7.50 2.79
C PHE A 143 9.15 -6.02 3.11
N GLU A 144 10.17 -5.45 3.77
CA GLU A 144 10.15 -4.07 4.30
C GLU A 144 10.05 -2.96 3.24
N SER A 145 10.44 -3.22 1.98
CA SER A 145 10.52 -2.18 0.95
C SER A 145 10.54 -2.76 -0.47
N LEU A 146 10.62 -1.89 -1.49
CA LEU A 146 10.99 -2.27 -2.86
C LEU A 146 12.48 -2.61 -2.95
N PRO A 147 12.91 -3.55 -3.82
CA PRO A 147 14.33 -3.85 -4.02
C PRO A 147 15.15 -2.69 -4.62
N TRP A 148 14.50 -1.84 -5.40
CA TRP A 148 15.13 -0.78 -6.17
C TRP A 148 14.51 0.59 -5.88
N ALA A 149 15.36 1.62 -5.88
CA ALA A 149 14.92 2.96 -6.21
C ALA A 149 14.80 3.04 -7.74
N CYS A 150 13.59 3.19 -8.26
CA CYS A 150 13.33 3.17 -9.69
C CYS A 150 12.38 4.27 -10.13
N ARG A 151 12.55 4.72 -11.38
CA ARG A 151 11.71 5.72 -12.01
C ARG A 151 11.31 5.25 -13.40
N LEU A 152 10.01 5.24 -13.66
CA LEU A 152 9.46 5.01 -14.98
C LEU A 152 9.78 6.23 -15.86
N GLY A 153 10.39 5.97 -17.02
CA GLY A 153 10.58 6.98 -18.05
C GLY A 153 9.38 6.97 -18.98
N GLU A 154 9.50 6.26 -20.10
CA GLU A 154 8.39 6.04 -21.02
C GLU A 154 7.62 4.77 -20.63
N PHE A 155 6.32 4.94 -20.34
CA PHE A 155 5.44 3.83 -19.94
C PHE A 155 5.53 2.66 -20.93
N GLY A 156 5.70 1.45 -20.39
CA GLY A 156 5.84 0.23 -21.15
C GLY A 156 7.13 0.08 -21.95
N LYS A 157 8.03 1.08 -22.01
CA LYS A 157 9.27 1.01 -22.79
C LYS A 157 10.55 1.19 -21.99
N LYS A 158 10.56 2.10 -21.02
CA LYS A 158 11.79 2.48 -20.31
C LYS A 158 11.58 2.67 -18.81
N CYS A 159 12.46 2.06 -18.02
CA CYS A 159 12.53 2.31 -16.58
C CYS A 159 13.99 2.40 -16.10
N ASP A 160 14.30 3.41 -15.31
CA ASP A 160 15.59 3.59 -14.69
C ASP A 160 15.59 2.98 -13.29
N VAL A 161 16.56 2.12 -13.01
CA VAL A 161 16.93 1.66 -11.67
C VAL A 161 18.08 2.54 -11.18
N LEU A 162 17.75 3.52 -10.36
CA LEU A 162 18.67 4.53 -9.84
C LEU A 162 19.59 3.97 -8.75
N GLY A 163 19.15 2.92 -8.07
CA GLY A 163 19.94 2.22 -7.07
C GLY A 163 19.28 0.93 -6.60
N THR A 164 20.10 -0.06 -6.29
CA THR A 164 19.69 -1.36 -5.75
C THR A 164 20.14 -1.45 -4.30
N LYS A 165 19.25 -1.88 -3.40
CA LYS A 165 19.63 -2.10 -1.99
C LYS A 165 20.66 -3.24 -1.87
N ASP A 166 21.51 -3.19 -0.85
CA ASP A 166 22.47 -4.27 -0.59
C ASP A 166 21.80 -5.53 -0.02
N SER A 167 20.83 -5.34 0.87
CA SER A 167 20.03 -6.41 1.46
C SER A 167 18.64 -5.93 1.81
N MET A 168 17.70 -6.88 1.94
CA MET A 168 16.35 -6.63 2.40
C MET A 168 15.94 -7.68 3.43
N VAL A 169 15.20 -7.25 4.44
CA VAL A 169 14.59 -8.12 5.44
C VAL A 169 13.12 -8.37 5.09
N GLY A 170 12.71 -9.62 5.23
CA GLY A 170 11.32 -10.04 5.17
C GLY A 170 11.04 -11.17 6.15
N ALA A 171 9.78 -11.57 6.20
CA ALA A 171 9.34 -12.78 6.88
C ALA A 171 8.47 -13.60 5.94
N MET A 172 8.29 -14.88 6.27
CA MET A 172 7.51 -15.81 5.48
C MET A 172 6.70 -16.72 6.36
N GLN A 173 5.53 -17.12 5.86
CA GLN A 173 4.76 -18.21 6.38
C GLN A 173 4.44 -19.19 5.25
N VAL A 174 4.86 -20.44 5.43
CA VAL A 174 4.60 -21.51 4.47
C VAL A 174 3.15 -21.98 4.58
N GLY A 175 2.54 -22.30 3.44
CA GLY A 175 1.18 -22.87 3.39
C GLY A 175 1.11 -24.19 4.16
N ARG A 176 0.09 -24.33 5.01
CA ARG A 176 -0.12 -25.52 5.85
C ARG A 176 -0.62 -26.74 5.05
N ASN A 177 -1.46 -26.47 4.04
CA ASN A 177 -2.20 -27.51 3.30
C ASN A 177 -1.65 -27.76 1.89
N ALA A 178 -0.58 -27.05 1.50
CA ALA A 178 0.12 -27.28 0.24
C ALA A 178 1.55 -26.75 0.30
N THR A 179 2.51 -27.59 -0.07
CA THR A 179 3.91 -27.20 -0.22
C THR A 179 4.09 -26.40 -1.51
N PRO A 180 4.85 -25.30 -1.50
CA PRO A 180 5.14 -24.57 -2.73
C PRO A 180 5.93 -25.42 -3.72
N LYS A 181 5.64 -25.27 -5.02
CA LYS A 181 6.29 -26.02 -6.10
C LYS A 181 7.80 -25.72 -6.19
N LYS A 182 8.20 -24.54 -5.72
CA LYS A 182 9.58 -24.04 -5.71
C LYS A 182 9.97 -23.56 -4.32
N ASP A 183 11.26 -23.56 -3.99
CA ASP A 183 11.76 -22.95 -2.76
C ASP A 183 11.50 -21.43 -2.79
N PRO A 184 10.71 -20.86 -1.86
CA PRO A 184 10.26 -19.47 -1.98
C PRO A 184 11.39 -18.44 -1.98
N LEU A 185 12.35 -18.59 -1.06
CA LEU A 185 13.44 -17.62 -0.90
C LEU A 185 14.41 -17.67 -2.09
N THR A 186 14.86 -18.86 -2.47
CA THR A 186 15.79 -19.04 -3.60
C THR A 186 15.13 -18.60 -4.90
N THR A 187 13.85 -18.92 -5.09
CA THR A 187 13.10 -18.50 -6.29
C THR A 187 13.01 -16.98 -6.38
N LEU A 188 12.62 -16.31 -5.29
CA LEU A 188 12.52 -14.85 -5.29
C LEU A 188 13.89 -14.18 -5.44
N GLN A 189 14.95 -14.71 -4.81
CA GLN A 189 16.32 -14.23 -4.97
C GLN A 189 16.77 -14.33 -6.43
N ASN A 190 16.50 -15.45 -7.10
CA ASN A 190 16.84 -15.65 -8.51
C ASN A 190 16.09 -14.68 -9.43
N LEU A 191 14.84 -14.33 -9.11
CA LEU A 191 14.05 -13.39 -9.91
C LEU A 191 14.52 -11.94 -9.75
N ILE A 192 14.99 -11.57 -8.55
CA ILE A 192 15.49 -10.23 -8.23
C ILE A 192 16.95 -10.04 -8.71
N GLY A 193 17.75 -11.10 -8.71
CA GLY A 193 19.18 -11.09 -9.03
C GLY A 193 20.07 -11.10 -7.78
N ASP A 194 21.37 -10.88 -7.94
CA ASP A 194 22.36 -10.98 -6.85
C ASP A 194 22.11 -10.02 -5.68
N HIS A 195 21.50 -8.87 -5.98
CA HIS A 195 21.20 -7.81 -5.01
C HIS A 195 19.78 -7.26 -5.21
N PRO A 196 19.08 -6.91 -4.11
CA PRO A 196 19.47 -7.11 -2.71
C PRO A 196 19.53 -8.58 -2.28
N ARG A 197 20.43 -8.88 -1.33
CA ARG A 197 20.40 -10.17 -0.63
C ARG A 197 19.19 -10.23 0.29
N LEU A 198 18.29 -11.17 0.03
CA LEU A 198 17.06 -11.37 0.78
C LEU A 198 17.35 -12.15 2.06
N LYS A 199 16.88 -11.62 3.20
CA LYS A 199 16.99 -12.25 4.51
C LYS A 199 15.59 -12.47 5.06
N VAL A 200 15.20 -13.73 5.22
CA VAL A 200 13.91 -14.10 5.80
C VAL A 200 14.13 -14.51 7.26
N SER A 201 13.50 -13.81 8.18
CA SER A 201 13.65 -14.05 9.63
C SER A 201 12.40 -13.64 10.41
N GLY A 202 12.16 -14.30 11.54
CA GLY A 202 11.04 -14.01 12.42
C GLY A 202 9.67 -14.26 11.78
N HIS A 203 8.63 -13.67 12.38
CA HIS A 203 7.23 -13.86 11.98
C HIS A 203 6.68 -12.71 11.12
N LEU A 204 5.68 -12.99 10.25
CA LEU A 204 5.02 -11.97 9.41
C LEU A 204 4.45 -10.80 10.22
N ILE A 205 3.89 -11.07 11.41
CA ILE A 205 3.43 -10.01 12.34
C ILE A 205 4.57 -9.05 12.71
N GLY A 206 5.79 -9.54 12.87
CA GLY A 206 6.93 -8.68 13.13
C GLY A 206 7.23 -7.75 11.94
N MET A 207 7.03 -8.18 10.70
CA MET A 207 7.11 -7.29 9.54
C MET A 207 5.99 -6.25 9.52
N THR A 208 4.78 -6.66 9.87
CA THR A 208 3.63 -5.75 10.01
C THR A 208 3.87 -4.66 11.05
N LEU A 209 4.50 -5.00 12.18
CA LEU A 209 4.88 -4.04 13.22
C LEU A 209 6.11 -3.20 12.82
N MET A 210 7.08 -3.80 12.13
CA MET A 210 8.30 -3.15 11.63
C MET A 210 8.06 -2.51 10.26
N THR A 211 7.06 -1.63 10.17
CA THR A 211 6.80 -0.78 8.99
C THR A 211 7.06 0.68 9.37
N PRO A 212 8.31 1.19 9.29
CA PRO A 212 8.67 2.49 9.86
C PRO A 212 7.86 3.66 9.32
N ASN A 213 7.52 3.63 8.03
CA ASN A 213 6.71 4.67 7.39
C ASN A 213 5.34 4.85 8.07
N ALA A 214 4.76 3.76 8.57
CA ALA A 214 3.44 3.74 9.21
C ALA A 214 3.37 4.66 10.44
N TYR A 215 4.45 4.80 11.19
CA TYR A 215 4.50 5.67 12.37
C TYR A 215 5.46 6.85 12.20
N ALA A 216 6.43 6.81 11.29
CA ALA A 216 7.31 7.96 11.00
C ALA A 216 6.56 9.10 10.32
N HIS A 217 5.90 8.85 9.17
CA HIS A 217 5.28 9.96 8.44
C HIS A 217 4.13 10.59 9.21
N PRO A 218 3.18 9.82 9.80
CA PRO A 218 2.12 10.41 10.60
C PRO A 218 2.64 11.16 11.83
N SER A 219 3.67 10.66 12.54
CA SER A 219 4.24 11.36 13.70
C SER A 219 4.88 12.70 13.33
N ILE A 220 5.67 12.74 12.25
CA ILE A 220 6.32 13.98 11.79
C ILE A 220 5.27 14.99 11.32
N MET A 221 4.27 14.54 10.55
CA MET A 221 3.18 15.41 10.13
C MET A 221 2.34 15.89 11.30
N PHE A 222 2.05 15.03 12.27
CA PHE A 222 1.34 15.37 13.49
C PHE A 222 2.09 16.47 14.26
N ALA A 223 3.35 16.25 14.60
CA ALA A 223 4.12 17.20 15.40
C ALA A 223 4.35 18.55 14.70
N GLN A 224 4.41 18.57 13.36
CA GLN A 224 4.56 19.81 12.60
C GLN A 224 3.24 20.59 12.46
N TRP A 225 2.10 19.90 12.38
CA TRP A 225 0.83 20.50 11.96
C TRP A 225 -0.32 20.35 12.98
N GLU A 226 -0.09 19.75 14.15
CA GLU A 226 -0.99 19.83 15.29
C GLU A 226 -1.16 21.30 15.69
N GLY A 227 -2.41 21.76 15.78
CA GLY A 227 -2.72 23.16 16.13
C GLY A 227 -2.41 24.19 15.03
N TRP A 228 -2.14 23.78 13.79
CA TRP A 228 -1.96 24.71 12.67
C TRP A 228 -3.17 25.65 12.53
N ASP A 229 -2.90 26.96 12.47
CA ASP A 229 -3.90 28.04 12.52
C ASP A 229 -4.56 28.34 11.16
N GLY A 230 -4.26 27.53 10.15
CA GLY A 230 -4.76 27.70 8.79
C GLY A 230 -3.99 28.71 7.94
N LYS A 231 -2.97 29.38 8.50
CA LYS A 231 -2.19 30.36 7.74
C LYS A 231 -1.22 29.69 6.75
N PRO A 232 -1.21 30.13 5.48
CA PRO A 232 -0.22 29.67 4.51
C PRO A 232 1.21 30.04 4.91
N LEU A 233 2.17 29.25 4.42
CA LEU A 233 3.60 29.52 4.55
C LEU A 233 4.19 29.96 3.21
N ASP A 234 5.23 30.80 3.23
CA ASP A 234 5.91 31.27 2.00
C ASP A 234 6.74 30.15 1.33
N GLU A 235 7.17 29.15 2.11
CA GLU A 235 7.90 28.00 1.61
C GLU A 235 7.49 26.70 2.30
N ALA A 236 7.63 25.59 1.58
CA ALA A 236 7.44 24.27 2.14
C ALA A 236 8.59 23.92 3.11
N PRO A 237 8.30 23.63 4.39
CA PRO A 237 9.34 23.31 5.38
C PRO A 237 10.01 21.98 5.05
N LEU A 238 11.25 21.82 5.50
CA LEU A 238 11.97 20.55 5.42
C LEU A 238 11.26 19.47 6.25
N PHE A 239 11.19 18.24 5.74
CA PHE A 239 10.49 17.14 6.39
C PHE A 239 11.39 16.43 7.40
N TYR A 240 12.33 15.62 6.93
CA TYR A 240 13.23 14.86 7.80
C TYR A 240 14.35 15.73 8.38
N THR A 241 14.99 16.56 7.55
CA THR A 241 16.12 17.38 8.02
C THR A 241 15.67 18.60 8.83
N GLY A 242 14.37 18.91 8.82
CA GLY A 242 13.72 19.92 9.65
C GLY A 242 13.07 19.37 10.92
N LEU A 243 13.39 18.13 11.33
CA LEU A 243 12.71 17.46 12.44
C LEU A 243 12.82 18.27 13.75
N SER A 244 11.68 18.65 14.31
CA SER A 244 11.60 19.34 15.61
C SER A 244 11.85 18.39 16.78
N GLU A 245 12.14 18.93 17.97
CA GLU A 245 12.26 18.11 19.18
C GLU A 245 10.95 17.37 19.48
N LEU A 246 9.81 18.06 19.36
CA LEU A 246 8.49 17.43 19.52
C LEU A 246 8.28 16.28 18.53
N ALA A 247 8.69 16.45 17.26
CA ALA A 247 8.55 15.39 16.28
C ALA A 247 9.43 14.18 16.59
N ALA A 248 10.65 14.40 17.09
CA ALA A 248 11.52 13.32 17.56
C ALA A 248 10.95 12.60 18.79
N GLU A 249 10.39 13.34 19.75
CA GLU A 249 9.75 12.78 20.96
C GLU A 249 8.52 11.93 20.63
N VAL A 250 7.59 12.46 19.80
CA VAL A 250 6.39 11.74 19.35
C VAL A 250 6.78 10.49 18.58
N LEU A 251 7.73 10.59 17.66
CA LEU A 251 8.20 9.47 16.87
C LEU A 251 8.88 8.38 17.72
N SER A 252 9.73 8.78 18.66
CA SER A 252 10.36 7.85 19.60
C SER A 252 9.30 7.14 20.45
N SER A 253 8.31 7.88 20.96
CA SER A 253 7.24 7.33 21.80
C SER A 253 6.35 6.35 21.04
N ALA A 254 5.99 6.66 19.79
CA ALA A 254 5.26 5.74 18.93
C ALA A 254 6.09 4.48 18.61
N SER A 255 7.41 4.62 18.39
CA SER A 255 8.32 3.49 18.20
C SER A 255 8.40 2.61 19.45
N ASP A 256 8.43 3.19 20.65
CA ASP A 256 8.46 2.45 21.91
C ASP A 256 7.15 1.68 22.15
N GLU A 257 6.01 2.27 21.77
CA GLU A 257 4.71 1.59 21.78
C GLU A 257 4.71 0.38 20.84
N VAL A 258 5.25 0.50 19.62
CA VAL A 258 5.41 -0.64 18.70
C VAL A 258 6.27 -1.75 19.31
N LEU A 259 7.35 -1.41 20.00
CA LEU A 259 8.19 -2.40 20.71
C LEU A 259 7.45 -3.10 21.84
N LYS A 260 6.65 -2.36 22.63
CA LYS A 260 5.79 -2.95 23.67
C LYS A 260 4.75 -3.90 23.07
N VAL A 261 4.13 -3.52 21.95
CA VAL A 261 3.18 -4.36 21.22
C VAL A 261 3.88 -5.63 20.71
N SER A 262 5.06 -5.49 20.09
CA SER A 262 5.87 -6.63 19.63
C SER A 262 6.21 -7.60 20.76
N LYS A 263 6.66 -7.07 21.90
CA LYS A 263 6.95 -7.87 23.09
C LYS A 263 5.71 -8.61 23.59
N ALA A 264 4.58 -7.93 23.71
CA ALA A 264 3.33 -8.55 24.15
C ALA A 264 2.81 -9.61 23.17
N VAL A 265 2.97 -9.39 21.86
CA VAL A 265 2.69 -10.40 20.83
C VAL A 265 3.55 -11.63 21.07
N SER A 266 4.88 -11.47 21.20
CA SER A 266 5.79 -12.59 21.41
C SER A 266 5.48 -13.35 22.70
N GLU A 267 5.25 -12.66 23.81
CA GLU A 267 4.93 -13.27 25.11
C GLU A 267 3.60 -14.03 25.10
N LYS A 268 2.57 -13.48 24.45
CA LYS A 268 1.23 -14.10 24.41
C LYS A 268 1.12 -15.24 23.40
N SER A 269 1.91 -15.21 22.33
CA SER A 269 1.77 -16.16 21.22
C SER A 269 2.94 -17.13 21.02
N GLY A 270 4.11 -16.84 21.59
CA GLY A 270 5.33 -17.60 21.35
C GLY A 270 5.95 -17.38 19.97
N VAL A 271 5.43 -16.46 19.14
CA VAL A 271 6.03 -16.16 17.83
C VAL A 271 7.28 -15.31 17.99
N ASP A 272 8.26 -15.56 17.12
CA ASP A 272 9.49 -14.78 17.07
C ASP A 272 9.24 -13.41 16.39
N THR A 273 9.27 -12.35 17.19
CA THR A 273 9.24 -10.95 16.73
C THR A 273 10.55 -10.22 17.02
N SER A 274 11.65 -10.93 17.25
CA SER A 274 12.96 -10.36 17.59
C SER A 274 13.55 -9.46 16.51
N GLN A 275 13.02 -9.53 15.28
CA GLN A 275 13.40 -8.62 14.20
C GLN A 275 12.87 -7.19 14.39
N VAL A 276 11.81 -6.99 15.20
CA VAL A 276 11.24 -5.66 15.45
C VAL A 276 12.20 -4.87 16.34
N THR A 277 12.66 -3.71 15.86
CA THR A 277 13.60 -2.85 16.57
C THR A 277 13.15 -1.39 16.53
N SER A 278 13.79 -0.54 17.34
CA SER A 278 13.42 0.87 17.42
C SER A 278 13.72 1.59 16.09
N ILE A 279 13.01 2.68 15.82
CA ILE A 279 13.30 3.50 14.63
C ILE A 279 14.71 4.10 14.67
N TYR A 280 15.22 4.40 15.87
CA TYR A 280 16.58 4.85 16.06
C TYR A 280 17.57 3.75 15.62
N ASP A 281 17.38 2.52 16.08
CA ASP A 281 18.24 1.39 15.72
C ASP A 281 18.16 1.07 14.23
N LEU A 282 16.97 1.17 13.62
CA LEU A 282 16.80 1.02 12.17
C LEU A 282 17.59 2.08 11.40
N LEU A 283 17.50 3.34 11.80
CA LEU A 283 18.25 4.43 11.19
C LEU A 283 19.75 4.24 11.31
N VAL A 284 20.26 3.94 12.50
CA VAL A 284 21.69 3.69 12.71
C VAL A 284 22.15 2.48 11.90
N LYS A 285 21.36 1.41 11.86
CA LYS A 285 21.67 0.20 11.09
C LYS A 285 21.78 0.45 9.59
N PHE A 286 20.89 1.26 9.02
CA PHE A 286 20.80 1.44 7.57
C PHE A 286 21.52 2.68 7.04
N TYR A 287 21.63 3.73 7.85
CA TYR A 287 22.06 5.07 7.42
C TYR A 287 23.20 5.67 8.25
N SER A 288 23.82 4.93 9.18
CA SER A 288 24.95 5.47 9.97
C SER A 288 26.07 6.07 9.13
N HIS A 289 26.31 5.57 7.92
CA HIS A 289 27.30 6.11 6.98
C HIS A 289 26.88 7.40 6.28
N GLU A 290 25.59 7.74 6.30
CA GLU A 290 25.01 8.97 5.72
C GLU A 290 24.78 10.05 6.80
N MET A 291 25.03 9.76 8.08
CA MET A 291 24.76 10.66 9.22
C MET A 291 26.05 11.21 9.80
N SER A 292 26.11 12.52 10.06
CA SER A 292 27.26 13.12 10.75
C SER A 292 27.14 13.17 12.28
N ASP A 293 25.93 13.01 12.83
CA ASP A 293 25.68 12.93 14.27
C ASP A 293 24.60 11.88 14.58
N THR A 294 24.97 10.86 15.36
CA THR A 294 24.06 9.79 15.81
C THR A 294 23.74 9.89 17.30
N SER A 295 23.94 11.04 17.95
CA SER A 295 23.76 11.20 19.41
C SER A 295 22.29 11.14 19.87
N SER A 296 21.34 11.39 18.98
CA SER A 296 19.90 11.36 19.24
C SER A 296 19.12 11.00 17.99
N LEU A 297 17.86 10.58 18.14
CA LEU A 297 16.97 10.33 17.00
C LEU A 297 16.84 11.56 16.10
N ARG A 298 16.73 12.74 16.71
CA ARG A 298 16.65 14.01 15.98
C ARG A 298 17.93 14.27 15.18
N SER A 299 19.09 14.15 15.81
CA SER A 299 20.39 14.29 15.13
C SER A 299 20.53 13.32 13.96
N CYS A 300 20.11 12.06 14.14
CA CYS A 300 20.10 11.07 13.07
C CYS A 300 19.29 11.54 11.85
N PHE A 301 18.08 12.07 12.03
CA PHE A 301 17.29 12.60 10.92
C PHE A 301 17.85 13.89 10.32
N CYS A 302 18.21 14.86 11.18
CA CYS A 302 18.69 16.19 10.78
C CYS A 302 20.01 16.13 10.00
N THR A 303 20.88 15.18 10.32
CA THR A 303 22.22 15.06 9.72
C THR A 303 22.33 13.98 8.63
N ASN A 304 21.24 13.27 8.33
CA ASN A 304 21.24 12.25 7.27
C ASN A 304 21.28 12.91 5.89
N ALA A 305 22.40 12.75 5.19
CA ALA A 305 22.62 13.28 3.85
C ALA A 305 21.60 12.75 2.83
N ALA A 306 21.12 11.51 2.99
CA ALA A 306 20.11 10.91 2.12
C ALA A 306 18.73 11.60 2.19
N TYR A 307 18.49 12.41 3.23
CA TYR A 307 17.22 13.12 3.42
C TYR A 307 17.27 14.61 3.06
N GLN A 308 18.42 15.09 2.56
CA GLN A 308 18.61 16.50 2.23
C GLN A 308 17.62 16.98 1.17
N GLY A 309 17.03 18.15 1.42
CA GLY A 309 16.09 18.80 0.50
C GLY A 309 14.67 18.22 0.45
N LEU A 310 14.38 17.13 1.17
CA LEU A 310 13.03 16.58 1.25
C LEU A 310 12.14 17.49 2.11
N LYS A 311 11.01 17.92 1.54
CA LYS A 311 10.07 18.89 2.14
C LYS A 311 8.75 18.22 2.49
N HIS A 312 8.00 18.84 3.41
CA HIS A 312 6.64 18.44 3.70
C HIS A 312 5.78 18.43 2.43
N PRO A 313 4.81 17.51 2.33
CA PRO A 313 3.85 17.56 1.25
C PRO A 313 2.95 18.78 1.44
N MET A 314 2.97 19.70 0.48
CA MET A 314 2.21 20.95 0.52
C MET A 314 1.39 21.12 -0.76
N LYS A 315 0.21 21.73 -0.63
CA LYS A 315 -0.57 22.28 -1.74
C LYS A 315 -0.23 23.75 -1.89
N GLU A 316 -0.10 24.20 -3.14
CA GLU A 316 -0.07 25.62 -3.44
C GLU A 316 -1.45 26.22 -3.11
N HIS A 317 -1.47 27.27 -2.31
CA HIS A 317 -2.69 27.99 -1.92
C HIS A 317 -2.89 29.23 -2.79
N ASN A 318 -1.82 30.00 -3.02
CA ASN A 318 -1.72 31.13 -3.95
C ASN A 318 -0.30 31.17 -4.54
N LYS A 319 -0.03 32.00 -5.57
CA LYS A 319 1.34 32.22 -6.08
C LYS A 319 2.24 32.60 -4.89
N HIS A 320 3.20 31.73 -4.58
CA HIS A 320 4.16 31.85 -3.47
C HIS A 320 3.64 31.57 -2.05
N SER A 321 2.52 30.86 -1.89
CA SER A 321 2.16 30.35 -0.55
C SER A 321 1.63 28.92 -0.56
N PHE A 322 1.92 28.21 0.53
CA PHE A 322 1.76 26.78 0.67
C PHE A 322 0.95 26.44 1.91
N VAL A 323 0.07 25.45 1.80
CA VAL A 323 -0.67 24.85 2.92
C VAL A 323 -0.41 23.34 2.95
N PRO A 324 -0.44 22.67 4.11
CA PRO A 324 -0.16 21.24 4.19
C PRO A 324 -1.12 20.39 3.35
N ASP A 325 -0.57 19.40 2.63
CA ASP A 325 -1.35 18.42 1.86
C ASP A 325 -1.66 17.18 2.71
N PHE A 326 -2.80 17.21 3.41
CA PHE A 326 -3.29 16.06 4.17
C PHE A 326 -3.87 14.92 3.32
N SER A 327 -4.01 15.11 2.00
CA SER A 327 -4.40 14.03 1.07
C SER A 327 -3.21 13.23 0.52
N HIS A 328 -1.98 13.62 0.88
CA HIS A 328 -0.78 12.91 0.48
C HIS A 328 -0.74 11.48 1.06
N ARG A 329 -0.04 10.57 0.37
CA ARG A 329 0.08 9.15 0.76
C ARG A 329 0.68 8.91 2.14
N TYR A 330 1.42 9.89 2.66
CA TYR A 330 1.92 9.88 4.05
C TYR A 330 0.82 9.76 5.10
N LEU A 331 -0.40 10.17 4.78
CA LEU A 331 -1.56 9.89 5.61
C LEU A 331 -2.47 8.86 4.92
N THR A 332 -2.79 9.05 3.64
CA THR A 332 -3.80 8.24 2.96
C THR A 332 -3.41 6.78 2.70
N GLU A 333 -2.13 6.43 2.81
CA GLU A 333 -1.63 5.04 2.76
C GLU A 333 -1.11 4.57 4.12
N ASP A 334 -0.19 5.32 4.74
CA ASP A 334 0.52 4.91 5.96
C ASP A 334 -0.38 4.84 7.21
N VAL A 335 -1.53 5.54 7.23
CA VAL A 335 -2.50 5.45 8.33
C VAL A 335 -3.38 4.19 8.20
N PRO A 336 -4.20 4.03 7.14
CA PRO A 336 -5.11 2.87 7.03
C PRO A 336 -4.39 1.52 6.85
N TYR A 337 -3.25 1.51 6.16
CA TYR A 337 -2.49 0.27 5.85
C TYR A 337 -1.19 0.17 6.66
N GLY A 338 -1.13 0.89 7.77
CA GLY A 338 0.02 0.98 8.66
C GLY A 338 -0.42 1.20 10.10
N LEU A 339 -0.50 2.47 10.50
CA LEU A 339 -0.71 2.88 11.89
C LEU A 339 -1.98 2.29 12.52
N ALA A 340 -3.09 2.27 11.78
CA ALA A 340 -4.36 1.71 12.23
C ALA A 340 -4.27 0.18 12.42
N VAL A 341 -3.50 -0.52 11.59
CA VAL A 341 -3.27 -1.97 11.71
C VAL A 341 -2.44 -2.27 12.97
N ILE A 342 -1.37 -1.52 13.19
CA ILE A 342 -0.52 -1.62 14.39
C ILE A 342 -1.37 -1.40 15.65
N ARG A 343 -2.21 -0.35 15.65
CA ARG A 343 -3.12 -0.09 16.77
C ARG A 343 -4.16 -1.19 16.98
N GLY A 344 -4.68 -1.79 15.90
CA GLY A 344 -5.59 -2.94 16.01
C GLY A 344 -4.93 -4.14 16.68
N ILE A 345 -3.66 -4.42 16.35
CA ILE A 345 -2.86 -5.47 17.02
C ILE A 345 -2.69 -5.14 18.50
N ALA A 346 -2.34 -3.88 18.82
CA ALA A 346 -2.18 -3.43 20.20
C ALA A 346 -3.45 -3.68 21.05
N GLU A 347 -4.64 -3.45 20.49
CA GLU A 347 -5.91 -3.74 21.15
C GLU A 347 -6.06 -5.22 21.52
N ILE A 348 -5.75 -6.09 20.56
CA ILE A 348 -5.86 -7.55 20.71
C ILE A 348 -4.93 -8.05 21.81
N VAL A 349 -3.70 -7.52 21.83
CA VAL A 349 -2.72 -7.87 22.86
C VAL A 349 -2.85 -7.01 24.12
N GLN A 350 -3.87 -6.15 24.23
CA GLN A 350 -4.18 -5.32 25.40
C GLN A 350 -2.97 -4.48 25.84
N VAL A 351 -2.34 -3.80 24.90
CA VAL A 351 -1.26 -2.84 25.15
C VAL A 351 -1.77 -1.45 24.84
N ASP A 352 -1.66 -0.54 25.81
CA ASP A 352 -2.00 0.87 25.62
C ASP A 352 -1.00 1.54 24.68
N THR A 353 -1.53 2.33 23.76
CA THR A 353 -0.75 3.07 22.76
C THR A 353 -1.19 4.54 22.68
N PRO A 354 -1.03 5.31 23.78
CA PRO A 354 -1.55 6.68 23.85
C PRO A 354 -0.97 7.62 22.79
N THR A 355 0.28 7.42 22.37
CA THR A 355 0.91 8.23 21.33
C THR A 355 0.33 7.90 19.96
N ILE A 356 0.24 6.61 19.62
CA ILE A 356 -0.38 6.15 18.38
C ILE A 356 -1.84 6.61 18.31
N ASP A 357 -2.59 6.53 19.42
CA ASP A 357 -3.98 6.99 19.50
C ASP A 357 -4.08 8.50 19.22
N LYS A 358 -3.19 9.31 19.81
CA LYS A 358 -3.11 10.76 19.56
C LYS A 358 -2.88 11.07 18.08
N ILE A 359 -1.91 10.39 17.47
CA ILE A 359 -1.56 10.57 16.04
C ILE A 359 -2.74 10.13 15.14
N LEU A 360 -3.37 9.00 15.44
CA LEU A 360 -4.50 8.47 14.67
C LEU A 360 -5.71 9.40 14.71
N LEU A 361 -6.07 9.92 15.89
CA LEU A 361 -7.19 10.85 16.05
C LEU A 361 -6.99 12.14 15.26
N TRP A 362 -5.78 12.68 15.29
CA TRP A 362 -5.45 13.85 14.48
C TRP A 362 -5.47 13.51 12.97
N ALA A 363 -4.84 12.40 12.56
CA ALA A 363 -4.72 12.06 11.15
C ALA A 363 -6.09 11.76 10.52
N GLN A 364 -6.96 11.03 11.23
CA GLN A 364 -8.30 10.71 10.73
C GLN A 364 -9.15 11.99 10.57
N GLU A 365 -9.04 12.96 11.49
CA GLU A 365 -9.68 14.27 11.38
C GLU A 365 -9.20 14.99 10.11
N LYS A 366 -7.88 15.07 9.89
CA LYS A 366 -7.30 15.74 8.71
C LYS A 366 -7.65 15.06 7.39
N MET A 367 -7.85 13.75 7.41
CA MET A 367 -8.26 12.97 6.25
C MET A 367 -9.78 12.98 6.01
N GLY A 368 -10.59 13.47 6.97
CA GLY A 368 -12.05 13.32 6.93
C GLY A 368 -12.48 11.84 6.98
N LYS A 369 -11.76 11.03 7.74
CA LYS A 369 -12.00 9.59 7.94
C LYS A 369 -12.19 9.29 9.42
N GLU A 370 -12.71 8.11 9.72
CA GLU A 370 -12.91 7.64 11.09
C GLU A 370 -12.36 6.22 11.21
N TYR A 371 -11.28 6.07 12.00
CA TYR A 371 -10.62 4.78 12.24
C TYR A 371 -10.75 4.39 13.72
N LEU A 372 -10.49 5.34 14.62
CA LEU A 372 -10.67 5.20 16.05
C LEU A 372 -11.85 6.07 16.50
N VAL A 373 -12.84 5.45 17.14
CA VAL A 373 -13.94 6.16 17.81
C VAL A 373 -13.67 6.10 19.30
N VAL A 374 -13.19 7.20 19.87
CA VAL A 374 -13.13 7.34 21.33
C VAL A 374 -14.56 7.57 21.80
N SER A 375 -15.19 6.53 22.39
CA SER A 375 -16.32 6.76 23.28
C SER A 375 -15.80 7.72 24.35
N LYS A 376 -16.37 8.93 24.46
CA LYS A 376 -16.03 9.85 25.55
C LYS A 376 -16.20 9.11 26.89
N VAL A 377 -15.11 8.62 27.45
CA VAL A 377 -15.00 8.18 28.83
C VAL A 377 -14.55 9.43 29.59
N GLN A 378 -15.49 9.99 30.36
CA GLN A 378 -15.40 11.30 31.01
C GLN A 378 -14.79 11.19 32.42
N ALA A 379 -14.40 12.33 32.99
CA ALA A 379 -13.91 12.48 34.37
C ALA A 379 -14.83 11.84 35.45
N SER A 380 -14.26 11.73 36.66
CA SER A 380 -14.63 10.99 37.87
C SER A 380 -16.09 10.90 38.32
N GLU A 381 -16.41 10.01 39.29
CA GLU A 381 -17.79 9.55 39.56
C GLU A 381 -18.37 8.90 38.28
N GLU A 382 -17.62 8.01 37.62
CA GLU A 382 -16.91 6.85 38.20
C GLU A 382 -17.80 5.91 38.99
N GLU A 383 -17.52 4.63 38.77
CA GLU A 383 -17.99 3.49 39.52
C GLU A 383 -19.50 3.42 39.64
N PHE A 384 -20.15 2.70 38.73
CA PHE A 384 -21.08 1.64 39.11
C PHE A 384 -21.57 0.97 37.83
N ILE A 385 -21.05 -0.22 37.53
CA ILE A 385 -21.84 -1.44 37.65
C ILE A 385 -23.07 -1.42 36.72
N GLY A 386 -22.88 -1.97 35.52
CA GLY A 386 -23.99 -2.17 34.60
C GLY A 386 -23.56 -2.60 33.21
N LEU A 387 -23.10 -3.84 33.11
CA LEU A 387 -22.90 -4.54 31.84
C LEU A 387 -23.95 -4.20 30.76
N LYS A 388 -23.45 -4.09 29.52
CA LYS A 388 -24.19 -4.18 28.24
C LYS A 388 -25.04 -2.94 27.96
N THR A 389 -24.76 -2.17 26.91
CA THR A 389 -24.91 -2.56 25.50
C THR A 389 -24.43 -1.36 24.68
N GLU A 390 -23.60 -1.55 23.65
CA GLU A 390 -23.52 -0.73 22.40
C GLU A 390 -22.11 -0.73 21.78
N PHE A 391 -21.82 -1.90 21.20
CA PHE A 391 -20.54 -2.31 20.61
C PHE A 391 -20.60 -2.30 19.06
N ASN A 392 -21.33 -1.36 18.44
CA ASN A 392 -21.92 -1.61 17.11
C ASN A 392 -21.46 -0.78 15.90
N ILE A 393 -20.58 0.21 15.99
CA ILE A 393 -20.27 1.06 14.81
C ILE A 393 -18.81 0.98 14.31
N CYS A 394 -17.81 0.68 15.16
CA CYS A 394 -16.51 0.16 14.68
C CYS A 394 -16.61 -1.30 14.16
N LYS A 395 -17.80 -1.89 14.19
CA LYS A 395 -18.07 -3.32 14.11
C LYS A 395 -18.17 -3.89 12.67
N HIS A 396 -17.84 -3.17 11.61
CA HIS A 396 -17.99 -3.70 10.23
C HIS A 396 -16.64 -3.93 9.54
N VAL A 397 -15.80 -2.90 9.42
CA VAL A 397 -14.44 -3.04 8.86
C VAL A 397 -13.53 -3.79 9.83
N LEU A 398 -13.65 -3.51 11.13
CA LEU A 398 -12.90 -4.22 12.16
C LEU A 398 -13.52 -5.55 12.58
N LYS A 399 -14.79 -5.92 12.33
CA LYS A 399 -15.28 -7.31 12.64
C LYS A 399 -14.99 -8.35 11.60
N GLU A 400 -15.10 -8.03 10.32
CA GLU A 400 -14.70 -9.00 9.28
C GLU A 400 -13.20 -9.30 9.47
N ARG A 401 -12.41 -8.26 9.73
CA ARG A 401 -11.02 -8.37 10.20
C ARG A 401 -10.89 -8.95 11.61
N LEU A 402 -11.75 -8.65 12.61
CA LEU A 402 -11.66 -9.21 13.98
C LEU A 402 -12.08 -10.67 14.01
N LYS A 403 -12.90 -11.17 13.09
CA LYS A 403 -13.16 -12.60 12.93
C LYS A 403 -11.90 -13.29 12.39
N GLU A 404 -11.16 -12.61 11.50
CA GLU A 404 -9.83 -13.03 11.02
C GLU A 404 -8.70 -12.81 12.05
N LEU A 405 -8.85 -11.87 12.99
CA LEU A 405 -7.93 -11.59 14.10
C LEU A 405 -8.32 -12.35 15.39
N GLN A 406 -9.56 -12.82 15.52
CA GLN A 406 -9.94 -13.93 16.39
C GLN A 406 -9.48 -15.23 15.77
N ASN A 407 -9.42 -15.34 14.44
CA ASN A 407 -8.52 -16.29 13.79
C ASN A 407 -7.04 -15.93 13.99
N ILE A 408 -6.64 -14.82 14.62
CA ILE A 408 -5.31 -14.61 15.21
C ILE A 408 -5.25 -15.10 16.64
N ALA A 409 -6.30 -15.01 17.45
CA ALA A 409 -6.35 -15.76 18.71
C ALA A 409 -6.40 -17.29 18.46
N ASP A 410 -7.08 -17.74 17.41
CA ASP A 410 -7.10 -19.11 16.91
C ASP A 410 -5.93 -19.40 15.98
N TYR A 411 -5.23 -18.43 15.38
CA TYR A 411 -3.93 -18.67 14.71
C TYR A 411 -2.80 -18.64 15.72
N VAL A 412 -2.91 -17.93 16.85
CA VAL A 412 -2.06 -17.99 18.03
C VAL A 412 -2.36 -19.28 18.81
N GLY A 413 -3.61 -19.71 18.85
CA GLY A 413 -4.08 -21.00 19.37
C GLY A 413 -3.70 -22.18 18.47
N CYS A 414 -3.87 -22.06 17.15
CA CYS A 414 -3.32 -22.99 16.17
C CYS A 414 -1.81 -22.82 16.01
N CYS A 415 -1.20 -21.73 16.49
CA CYS A 415 0.25 -21.63 16.68
C CYS A 415 0.68 -22.33 17.97
N LYS A 416 -0.19 -22.54 18.98
CA LYS A 416 0.12 -23.53 20.02
C LYS A 416 0.19 -24.95 19.44
N ASP A 417 -0.59 -25.24 18.40
CA ASP A 417 -0.54 -26.50 17.67
C ASP A 417 0.58 -26.53 16.59
N ASP A 418 0.89 -25.42 15.92
CA ASP A 418 2.03 -25.31 14.97
C ASP A 418 3.39 -25.13 15.69
N LEU A 419 3.42 -24.63 16.93
CA LEU A 419 4.63 -24.63 17.79
C LEU A 419 4.88 -26.00 18.43
N ARG A 420 3.92 -26.93 18.34
CA ARG A 420 4.18 -28.38 18.50
C ARG A 420 4.64 -29.03 17.19
N GLY A 421 4.72 -28.27 16.10
CA GLY A 421 5.17 -28.65 14.77
C GLY A 421 6.69 -28.69 14.58
N ASN A 422 7.45 -29.09 15.59
CA ASN A 422 8.73 -29.78 15.37
C ASN A 422 8.86 -30.96 16.35
N PHE A 423 8.59 -32.15 15.78
CA PHE A 423 8.56 -33.50 16.36
C PHE A 423 7.29 -33.91 17.12
N ALA A 424 6.12 -33.56 16.61
CA ALA A 424 5.11 -34.61 16.45
C ALA A 424 5.39 -35.29 15.10
N MET A 425 6.35 -36.22 15.09
CA MET A 425 6.08 -37.43 14.31
C MET A 425 4.69 -37.84 14.77
N ASP A 426 3.73 -37.91 13.85
CA ASP A 426 2.44 -38.57 14.06
C ASP A 426 2.64 -39.65 15.12
N GLU A 427 1.94 -39.58 16.25
CA GLU A 427 2.21 -40.48 17.38
C GLU A 427 2.21 -41.93 16.89
N GLN A 428 1.42 -42.22 15.85
CA GLN A 428 1.45 -43.47 15.09
C GLN A 428 2.73 -43.68 14.26
N ALA A 429 3.30 -42.67 13.60
CA ALA A 429 4.59 -42.75 12.90
C ALA A 429 5.79 -42.88 13.85
N ALA A 430 5.79 -42.19 15.01
CA ALA A 430 6.81 -42.36 16.05
C ALA A 430 6.77 -43.76 16.66
N GLU A 431 5.57 -44.24 16.95
CA GLU A 431 5.38 -45.59 17.49
C GLU A 431 5.70 -46.66 16.44
N LYS A 432 5.41 -46.41 15.15
CA LYS A 432 5.79 -47.27 14.01
C LYS A 432 7.30 -47.30 13.79
N ASP A 433 8.01 -46.17 13.90
CA ASP A 433 9.48 -46.10 13.83
C ASP A 433 10.13 -46.79 15.05
N ILE A 434 9.54 -46.67 16.24
CA ILE A 434 10.00 -47.35 17.46
C ILE A 434 9.78 -48.86 17.33
N VAL A 435 8.64 -49.30 16.82
CA VAL A 435 8.33 -50.71 16.55
C VAL A 435 9.24 -51.26 15.46
N GLU A 436 9.46 -50.55 14.36
CA GLU A 436 10.38 -50.93 13.28
C GLU A 436 11.82 -51.04 13.81
N MET A 437 12.28 -50.10 14.64
CA MET A 437 13.59 -50.20 15.30
C MET A 437 13.66 -51.37 16.29
N ARG A 438 12.58 -51.68 17.02
CA ARG A 438 12.52 -52.84 17.91
C ARG A 438 12.60 -54.14 17.12
N ASP A 439 11.94 -54.22 15.98
CA ASP A 439 11.91 -55.40 15.13
C ASP A 439 13.23 -55.58 14.35
N LEU A 440 13.84 -54.50 13.86
CA LEU A 440 15.19 -54.52 13.30
C LEU A 440 16.25 -54.91 14.34
N ASN A 441 16.11 -54.48 15.59
CA ASN A 441 16.98 -54.91 16.70
C ASN A 441 16.73 -56.37 17.10
N LYS A 442 15.49 -56.87 17.01
CA LYS A 442 15.18 -58.30 17.24
C LYS A 442 15.69 -59.18 16.10
N MET A 443 15.63 -58.71 14.85
CA MET A 443 16.22 -59.39 13.69
C MET A 443 17.74 -59.49 13.83
N GLU A 444 18.44 -58.39 14.12
CA GLU A 444 19.89 -58.41 14.37
C GLU A 444 20.28 -59.32 15.55
N ARG A 445 19.45 -59.42 16.61
CA ARG A 445 19.67 -60.34 17.74
C ARG A 445 19.38 -61.80 17.42
N ARG A 446 18.52 -62.10 16.45
CA ARG A 446 18.25 -63.46 15.97
C ARG A 446 19.32 -63.94 15.00
N GLU A 447 19.98 -63.01 14.30
CA GLU A 447 21.05 -63.28 13.34
C GLU A 447 22.47 -63.22 13.96
N SER A 448 22.61 -62.86 15.24
CA SER A 448 23.92 -62.69 15.89
C SER A 448 24.51 -64.00 16.42
N THR A 449 25.24 -64.71 15.55
CA THR A 449 26.45 -65.43 15.97
C THR A 449 27.65 -64.80 15.25
N GLY A 450 28.02 -63.59 15.67
CA GLY A 450 29.13 -62.81 15.09
C GLY A 450 28.77 -61.35 14.84
N SER A 451 29.78 -60.50 14.70
CA SER A 451 29.65 -59.05 14.51
C SER A 451 28.95 -58.72 13.18
N VAL A 452 27.64 -58.47 13.22
CA VAL A 452 26.85 -58.05 12.05
C VAL A 452 26.98 -56.53 11.87
N PRO A 453 27.24 -56.02 10.65
CA PRO A 453 27.22 -54.58 10.36
C PRO A 453 25.82 -53.98 10.57
N MET A 454 25.77 -52.74 11.08
CA MET A 454 24.51 -52.03 11.36
C MET A 454 23.60 -51.99 10.13
N HIS A 455 22.33 -52.39 10.30
CA HIS A 455 21.37 -52.45 9.20
C HIS A 455 21.29 -51.10 8.44
N PRO A 456 21.40 -51.07 7.10
CA PRO A 456 21.60 -49.82 6.32
C PRO A 456 20.47 -48.79 6.49
N ARG A 457 19.26 -49.23 6.87
CA ARG A 457 18.12 -48.35 7.18
C ARG A 457 18.23 -47.61 8.54
N LYS A 458 19.16 -47.97 9.43
CA LYS A 458 19.38 -47.29 10.74
C LYS A 458 20.24 -46.02 10.63
N SER A 459 21.07 -45.90 9.59
CA SER A 459 21.99 -44.78 9.41
C SER A 459 21.29 -43.41 9.26
N PRO A 460 20.20 -43.27 8.47
CA PRO A 460 19.46 -42.01 8.37
C PRO A 460 18.83 -41.59 9.70
N PHE A 461 18.33 -42.54 10.49
CA PHE A 461 17.73 -42.28 11.80
C PHE A 461 18.74 -41.77 12.83
N LEU A 462 19.91 -42.41 12.94
CA LEU A 462 20.97 -41.99 13.87
C LEU A 462 21.58 -40.62 13.50
N LYS A 463 21.60 -40.27 12.21
CA LYS A 463 21.98 -38.92 11.76
C LYS A 463 20.97 -37.86 12.25
N ARG A 464 19.66 -38.15 12.20
CA ARG A 464 18.61 -37.26 12.72
C ARG A 464 18.71 -37.05 14.23
N VAL A 465 18.97 -38.12 15.00
CA VAL A 465 19.13 -38.04 16.47
C VAL A 465 20.39 -37.26 16.88
N ARG A 466 21.51 -37.38 16.12
CA ARG A 466 22.73 -36.60 16.38
C ARG A 466 22.54 -35.11 16.10
N ALA A 467 21.85 -34.76 15.00
CA ALA A 467 21.53 -33.37 14.68
C ALA A 467 20.66 -32.73 15.78
N PHE A 468 19.67 -33.46 16.30
CA PHE A 468 18.81 -33.00 17.39
C PHE A 468 19.59 -32.74 18.69
N ARG A 469 20.52 -33.64 19.07
CA ARG A 469 21.37 -33.46 20.27
C ARG A 469 22.34 -32.28 20.15
N GLN A 470 22.80 -31.97 18.94
CA GLN A 470 23.71 -30.85 18.69
C GLN A 470 22.98 -29.51 18.81
N HIS A 471 21.70 -29.46 18.41
CA HIS A 471 20.84 -28.29 18.51
C HIS A 471 20.48 -27.93 19.97
N ILE A 472 20.24 -28.93 20.83
CA ILE A 472 20.00 -28.72 22.27
C ILE A 472 21.24 -28.18 22.98
N LYS A 473 22.44 -28.62 22.60
CA LYS A 473 23.70 -28.13 23.19
C LYS A 473 24.01 -26.67 22.84
N THR A 474 23.62 -26.20 21.65
CA THR A 474 23.80 -24.80 21.25
C THR A 474 22.80 -23.85 21.89
N GLY A 475 21.58 -24.33 22.22
CA GLY A 475 20.57 -23.53 22.93
C GLY A 475 20.87 -23.30 24.42
N ALA A 476 21.62 -24.20 25.07
CA ALA A 476 21.90 -24.11 26.51
C ALA A 476 23.06 -23.16 26.88
N ASN A 477 23.90 -22.74 25.93
CA ASN A 477 25.07 -21.88 26.21
C ASN A 477 24.79 -20.37 26.17
N ASN A 478 23.61 -19.93 25.71
CA ASN A 478 23.25 -18.51 25.65
C ASN A 478 22.38 -18.03 26.83
N ALA A 479 22.26 -18.83 27.90
CA ALA A 479 21.38 -18.55 29.04
C ALA A 479 22.10 -18.57 30.42
N GLY A 480 23.40 -18.26 30.47
CA GLY A 480 24.13 -18.18 31.75
C GLY A 480 25.16 -17.05 31.75
N VAL A 481 25.20 -16.29 32.87
CA VAL A 481 26.01 -15.08 33.17
C VAL A 481 25.27 -13.79 32.76
N LEU A 482 24.78 -12.88 33.65
CA LEU A 482 25.08 -12.58 35.04
C LEU A 482 23.97 -11.70 35.66
N PHE A 483 23.59 -11.96 36.92
CA PHE A 483 22.89 -11.04 37.82
C PHE A 483 23.91 -10.45 38.83
N CYS A 484 23.70 -9.19 39.25
CA CYS A 484 24.28 -8.46 40.41
C CYS A 484 25.73 -7.91 40.37
N LYS A 485 25.88 -6.57 40.31
CA LYS A 485 26.23 -5.69 41.48
C LYS A 485 26.39 -4.20 41.11
N VAL A 486 26.00 -3.37 42.07
CA VAL A 486 26.05 -1.89 42.13
C VAL A 486 27.40 -1.41 42.73
N ALA A 487 27.82 -0.19 42.37
CA ALA A 487 28.60 0.81 43.13
C ALA A 487 30.07 1.18 42.71
N LEU A 488 30.21 2.45 42.27
CA LEU A 488 31.11 3.54 42.76
C LEU A 488 32.65 3.59 42.50
N VAL A 489 33.06 4.78 41.99
CA VAL A 489 34.26 5.65 42.29
C VAL A 489 35.25 5.99 41.13
N LYS A 490 35.21 7.29 40.76
CA LYS A 490 36.24 8.31 40.38
C LYS A 490 37.67 7.94 39.90
N SER A 491 38.11 8.63 38.83
CA SER A 491 39.31 9.52 38.73
C SER A 491 39.50 10.02 37.26
N GLN A 492 39.36 11.30 36.92
CA GLN A 492 40.30 12.45 36.85
C GLN A 492 41.45 12.42 35.79
N GLU A 493 41.35 13.41 34.88
CA GLU A 493 42.38 14.25 34.22
C GLU A 493 43.37 13.72 33.16
N ARG A 494 43.35 14.32 31.95
CA ARG A 494 44.38 15.30 31.51
C ARG A 494 44.04 16.05 30.22
N VAL A 495 44.35 17.35 30.26
CA VAL A 495 44.36 18.36 29.19
C VAL A 495 45.70 18.35 28.44
N ARG A 496 45.67 18.65 27.12
CA ARG A 496 46.67 19.34 26.24
C ARG A 496 46.39 18.90 24.79
N GLY A 497 46.37 19.71 23.73
CA GLY A 497 46.59 21.12 23.45
C GLY A 497 46.33 21.32 21.94
N ASN A 498 45.93 22.52 21.54
CA ASN A 498 45.75 22.98 20.13
C ASN A 498 47.12 23.42 19.55
N PRO A 499 47.29 23.91 18.28
CA PRO A 499 46.48 23.86 17.04
C PRO A 499 47.31 23.56 15.74
N GLN A 500 46.61 23.65 14.60
CA GLN A 500 47.05 23.96 13.21
C GLN A 500 47.19 22.77 12.24
N LEU A 501 46.41 22.78 11.14
CA LEU A 501 46.86 23.24 9.81
C LEU A 501 45.73 23.13 8.75
N HIS A 502 45.58 24.20 7.99
CA HIS A 502 45.11 24.36 6.60
C HIS A 502 43.77 23.76 6.10
N SER A 503 42.86 24.69 5.85
CA SER A 503 41.88 24.68 4.75
C SER A 503 42.56 24.85 3.38
N PRO A 504 42.02 24.22 2.33
CA PRO A 504 42.10 24.77 0.98
C PRO A 504 40.72 25.13 0.44
N GLU A 505 40.66 26.38 -0.05
CA GLU A 505 39.61 26.93 -0.88
C GLU A 505 39.38 26.08 -2.14
N ARG A 506 38.12 25.93 -2.57
CA ARG A 506 37.78 25.78 -3.99
C ARG A 506 36.62 26.70 -4.35
N LYS A 507 36.96 27.69 -5.17
CA LYS A 507 36.05 28.44 -6.05
C LYS A 507 35.55 27.49 -7.13
N ASP A 508 34.25 27.52 -7.39
CA ASP A 508 33.64 27.37 -8.72
C ASP A 508 32.14 27.71 -8.61
N GLU A 509 31.84 29.00 -8.61
CA GLU A 509 30.49 29.50 -8.89
C GLU A 509 30.30 29.52 -10.42
N ARG A 510 29.49 28.59 -10.93
CA ARG A 510 28.87 28.72 -12.25
C ARG A 510 27.47 29.31 -12.06
N ASN A 511 27.29 30.54 -12.57
CA ASN A 511 26.02 31.23 -12.72
C ASN A 511 24.92 30.31 -13.32
N MET A 512 23.91 29.97 -12.53
CA MET A 512 22.60 29.57 -13.04
C MET A 512 21.70 30.81 -13.11
N THR A 513 21.30 31.20 -14.32
CA THR A 513 20.24 32.19 -14.52
C THR A 513 18.93 31.69 -13.94
N LYS A 514 18.32 32.49 -13.05
CA LYS A 514 16.97 32.27 -12.50
C LYS A 514 15.96 32.08 -13.65
N ASP A 515 15.26 30.95 -13.67
CA ASP A 515 14.17 30.70 -14.62
C ASP A 515 12.95 31.60 -14.28
N GLU A 516 12.39 32.29 -15.28
CA GLU A 516 11.16 33.09 -15.15
C GLU A 516 9.92 32.16 -15.13
N PRO A 517 8.94 32.40 -14.24
CA PRO A 517 7.74 31.55 -14.08
C PRO A 517 6.77 31.64 -15.28
N ILE A 518 6.00 30.58 -15.50
CA ILE A 518 4.86 30.58 -16.45
C ILE A 518 3.73 31.41 -15.82
N ASP A 519 3.38 32.54 -16.44
CA ASP A 519 2.34 33.43 -15.94
C ASP A 519 1.00 33.18 -16.63
N ILE A 520 -0.04 32.86 -15.85
CA ILE A 520 -1.40 32.67 -16.38
C ILE A 520 -1.97 34.01 -16.87
N ASP A 521 -2.43 34.03 -18.12
CA ASP A 521 -3.06 35.18 -18.78
C ASP A 521 -4.58 35.05 -18.82
N SER A 522 -5.11 33.87 -19.10
CA SER A 522 -6.56 33.60 -19.07
C SER A 522 -6.88 32.20 -18.55
N GLN A 523 -7.98 32.12 -17.79
CA GLN A 523 -8.53 30.87 -17.25
C GLN A 523 -9.74 30.41 -18.07
N PRO A 524 -9.99 29.09 -18.18
CA PRO A 524 -11.19 28.59 -18.83
C PRO A 524 -12.42 28.94 -17.99
N LYS A 525 -13.52 29.29 -18.66
CA LYS A 525 -14.77 29.73 -18.02
C LYS A 525 -15.82 28.64 -18.10
N SER A 526 -16.53 28.43 -16.99
CA SER A 526 -17.72 27.58 -16.98
C SER A 526 -18.78 28.13 -17.93
N GLN A 527 -19.46 27.24 -18.65
CA GLN A 527 -20.42 27.59 -19.69
C GLN A 527 -21.64 26.68 -19.60
N LYS A 528 -22.80 27.28 -19.92
CA LYS A 528 -24.06 26.58 -20.10
C LYS A 528 -24.50 26.75 -21.55
N LYS A 529 -24.62 25.65 -22.30
CA LYS A 529 -24.84 25.67 -23.76
C LYS A 529 -25.82 24.59 -24.17
N GLU A 530 -26.59 24.85 -25.22
CA GLU A 530 -27.53 23.88 -25.79
C GLU A 530 -26.79 22.77 -26.54
N GLU A 531 -27.31 21.55 -26.50
CA GLU A 531 -26.79 20.43 -27.28
C GLU A 531 -26.71 20.79 -28.77
N GLY A 532 -25.61 20.40 -29.41
CA GLY A 532 -25.26 20.78 -30.77
C GLY A 532 -24.51 22.11 -30.89
N SER A 533 -24.39 22.89 -29.80
CA SER A 533 -23.61 24.13 -29.80
C SER A 533 -22.10 23.86 -29.83
N ARG A 534 -21.35 24.85 -30.33
CA ARG A 534 -19.90 24.92 -30.20
C ARG A 534 -19.51 25.57 -28.88
N VAL A 535 -18.56 24.98 -28.16
CA VAL A 535 -17.97 25.55 -26.94
C VAL A 535 -16.45 25.58 -27.02
N GLU A 536 -15.86 26.61 -26.44
CA GLU A 536 -14.41 26.78 -26.36
C GLU A 536 -14.00 27.02 -24.91
N PHE A 537 -13.00 26.28 -24.43
CA PHE A 537 -12.31 26.54 -23.18
C PHE A 537 -10.91 27.04 -23.49
N GLN A 538 -10.55 28.21 -22.98
CA GLN A 538 -9.25 28.82 -23.23
C GLN A 538 -8.44 28.94 -21.94
N PHE A 539 -7.21 28.45 -21.98
CA PHE A 539 -6.21 28.59 -20.94
C PHE A 539 -4.94 29.14 -21.57
N LYS A 540 -4.74 30.47 -21.51
CA LYS A 540 -3.54 31.11 -22.04
C LYS A 540 -2.55 31.38 -20.93
N VAL A 541 -1.28 31.13 -21.22
CA VAL A 541 -0.17 31.47 -20.33
C VAL A 541 0.95 32.17 -21.11
N ARG A 542 1.74 32.99 -20.41
CA ARG A 542 2.94 33.64 -20.92
C ARG A 542 4.17 32.89 -20.43
N GLY A 543 5.00 32.43 -21.38
CA GLY A 543 6.30 31.80 -21.13
C GLY A 543 7.19 31.94 -22.37
N LYS A 544 8.51 32.03 -22.19
CA LYS A 544 9.48 32.30 -23.29
C LYS A 544 9.84 31.08 -24.16
N HIS A 545 9.36 29.88 -23.84
CA HIS A 545 9.80 28.62 -24.47
C HIS A 545 8.64 27.63 -24.70
N ASN A 546 8.84 26.70 -25.65
CA ASN A 546 7.91 25.64 -26.09
C ASN A 546 7.03 25.07 -24.97
N LEU A 547 5.76 25.51 -24.94
CA LEU A 547 4.74 25.09 -23.97
C LEU A 547 3.97 23.88 -24.48
N MET A 548 3.69 22.94 -23.60
CA MET A 548 2.83 21.79 -23.86
C MET A 548 1.56 21.92 -23.02
N TYR A 549 0.40 21.93 -23.68
CA TYR A 549 -0.90 21.92 -23.02
C TYR A 549 -1.43 20.49 -22.95
N LYS A 550 -2.17 20.18 -21.88
CA LYS A 550 -2.95 18.95 -21.75
C LYS A 550 -4.30 19.26 -21.14
N TRP A 551 -5.37 18.92 -21.85
CA TRP A 551 -6.73 19.08 -21.33
C TRP A 551 -7.22 17.80 -20.65
N PHE A 552 -8.02 17.98 -19.61
CA PHE A 552 -8.65 16.92 -18.85
C PHE A 552 -10.14 17.20 -18.73
N LYS A 553 -10.95 16.15 -18.78
CA LYS A 553 -12.37 16.16 -18.47
C LYS A 553 -12.62 15.22 -17.31
N ASP A 554 -13.19 15.75 -16.24
CA ASP A 554 -13.50 15.02 -15.00
C ASP A 554 -12.30 14.23 -14.44
N GLY A 555 -11.09 14.78 -14.62
CA GLY A 555 -9.83 14.17 -14.18
C GLY A 555 -9.21 13.17 -15.17
N SER A 556 -9.89 12.86 -16.28
CA SER A 556 -9.35 12.02 -17.36
C SER A 556 -8.76 12.87 -18.49
N GLU A 557 -7.53 12.57 -18.93
CA GLU A 557 -6.86 13.31 -20.01
C GLU A 557 -7.63 13.15 -21.34
N LEU A 558 -7.86 14.27 -22.04
CA LEU A 558 -8.45 14.31 -23.37
C LEU A 558 -7.31 14.15 -24.41
N PRO A 559 -7.24 13.01 -25.12
CA PRO A 559 -6.11 12.74 -26.01
C PRO A 559 -6.03 13.78 -27.12
N ARG A 560 -4.79 14.20 -27.44
CA ARG A 560 -4.45 15.10 -28.56
C ARG A 560 -5.00 16.53 -28.42
N GLN A 561 -5.55 16.89 -27.26
CA GLN A 561 -5.97 18.25 -26.95
C GLN A 561 -4.78 19.00 -26.32
N ASN A 562 -3.88 19.48 -27.20
CA ASN A 562 -2.58 20.01 -26.82
C ASN A 562 -2.40 21.51 -27.10
N ASN A 563 -3.52 22.21 -27.34
CA ASN A 563 -3.53 23.65 -27.60
C ASN A 563 -3.98 24.43 -26.35
N ASP A 564 -3.70 25.73 -26.34
CA ASP A 564 -4.19 26.68 -25.33
C ASP A 564 -5.72 26.81 -25.30
N THR A 565 -6.39 26.33 -26.35
CA THR A 565 -7.84 26.39 -26.51
C THR A 565 -8.37 24.99 -26.86
N LEU A 566 -9.24 24.45 -26.01
CA LEU A 566 -10.03 23.26 -26.27
C LEU A 566 -11.34 23.66 -26.94
N VAL A 567 -11.58 23.11 -28.14
CA VAL A 567 -12.79 23.37 -28.92
C VAL A 567 -13.63 22.09 -28.99
N LEU A 568 -14.91 22.18 -28.64
CA LEU A 568 -15.90 21.13 -28.89
C LEU A 568 -16.96 21.69 -29.84
N ASP A 569 -16.96 21.27 -31.10
CA ASP A 569 -17.77 21.89 -32.17
C ASP A 569 -19.26 21.52 -32.12
N CYS A 570 -19.59 20.35 -31.58
CA CYS A 570 -20.95 19.85 -31.46
C CYS A 570 -21.08 19.10 -30.14
N ILE A 571 -21.36 19.85 -29.07
CA ILE A 571 -21.46 19.27 -27.73
C ILE A 571 -22.67 18.36 -27.64
N LYS A 572 -22.48 17.20 -27.03
CA LYS A 572 -23.52 16.24 -26.67
C LYS A 572 -23.74 16.25 -25.17
N LEU A 573 -24.85 15.69 -24.68
CA LEU A 573 -25.07 15.58 -23.23
C LEU A 573 -23.94 14.88 -22.47
N ARG A 574 -23.27 13.93 -23.13
CA ARG A 574 -22.06 13.29 -22.60
C ARG A 574 -20.91 14.26 -22.35
N ASP A 575 -20.83 15.38 -23.05
CA ASP A 575 -19.78 16.39 -22.89
C ASP A 575 -19.97 17.24 -21.63
N PHE A 576 -21.12 17.13 -20.95
CA PHE A 576 -21.26 17.70 -19.62
C PHE A 576 -20.15 17.15 -18.71
N GLY A 577 -19.37 18.06 -18.12
CA GLY A 577 -18.31 17.71 -17.20
C GLY A 577 -17.47 18.92 -16.79
N LYS A 578 -16.48 18.65 -15.95
CA LYS A 578 -15.51 19.64 -15.48
C LYS A 578 -14.23 19.54 -16.28
N TYR A 579 -13.83 20.64 -16.90
CA TYR A 579 -12.66 20.74 -17.75
C TYR A 579 -11.53 21.49 -17.04
N THR A 580 -10.33 20.94 -17.11
CA THR A 580 -9.08 21.56 -16.60
C THR A 580 -7.98 21.42 -17.63
N CYS A 581 -7.04 22.35 -17.65
CA CYS A 581 -5.87 22.31 -18.50
C CYS A 581 -4.59 22.33 -17.65
N GLU A 582 -3.55 21.63 -18.08
CA GLU A 582 -2.22 21.67 -17.49
C GLU A 582 -1.20 22.14 -18.53
N VAL A 583 -0.26 23.00 -18.12
CA VAL A 583 0.79 23.53 -18.99
C VAL A 583 2.18 23.29 -18.39
N SER A 584 3.09 22.73 -19.18
CA SER A 584 4.50 22.52 -18.81
C SER A 584 5.45 22.89 -19.95
N TYR A 585 6.73 23.04 -19.64
CA TYR A 585 7.78 23.19 -20.67
C TYR A 585 8.12 21.83 -21.29
N GLN A 586 8.36 21.79 -22.61
CA GLN A 586 8.62 20.56 -23.35
C GLN A 586 9.93 19.84 -22.95
N ASP A 587 10.95 20.58 -22.52
CA ASP A 587 12.32 20.06 -22.30
C ASP A 587 12.77 20.05 -20.83
N ARG A 588 11.86 20.22 -19.85
CA ARG A 588 12.24 20.36 -18.43
C ARG A 588 11.28 19.63 -17.49
N CYS A 589 11.84 19.01 -16.45
CA CYS A 589 11.10 18.54 -15.27
C CYS A 589 10.68 19.74 -14.40
N CYS A 590 9.66 20.49 -14.83
CA CYS A 590 9.00 21.50 -14.00
C CYS A 590 7.60 21.03 -13.58
N VAL A 591 7.10 21.55 -12.45
CA VAL A 591 5.73 21.33 -12.02
C VAL A 591 4.78 21.98 -13.04
N PRO A 592 3.83 21.25 -13.65
CA PRO A 592 2.89 21.83 -14.59
C PRO A 592 1.96 22.84 -13.89
N VAL A 593 1.72 23.97 -14.53
CA VAL A 593 0.74 24.97 -14.07
C VAL A 593 -0.66 24.49 -14.47
N LYS A 594 -1.55 24.33 -13.49
CA LYS A 594 -2.92 23.88 -13.72
C LYS A 594 -3.91 25.04 -13.80
N SER A 595 -4.89 24.93 -14.69
CA SER A 595 -5.99 25.88 -14.80
C SER A 595 -6.98 25.72 -13.64
N SER A 596 -7.75 26.77 -13.36
CA SER A 596 -8.98 26.63 -12.59
C SER A 596 -9.96 25.73 -13.36
N PRO A 597 -10.83 24.98 -12.65
CA PRO A 597 -11.80 24.13 -13.30
C PRO A 597 -12.94 24.93 -13.93
N ALA A 598 -13.33 24.57 -15.14
CA ALA A 598 -14.47 25.12 -15.86
C ALA A 598 -15.54 24.05 -16.06
N GLU A 599 -16.78 24.33 -15.66
CA GLU A 599 -17.90 23.39 -15.76
C GLU A 599 -18.67 23.62 -17.07
N LEU A 600 -18.96 22.54 -17.81
CA LEU A 600 -19.85 22.55 -18.96
C LEU A 600 -21.21 21.96 -18.57
N ASP A 601 -22.25 22.79 -18.58
CA ASP A 601 -23.64 22.34 -18.51
C ASP A 601 -24.22 22.30 -19.93
N VAL A 602 -24.55 21.10 -20.40
CA VAL A 602 -25.17 20.88 -21.71
C VAL A 602 -26.68 20.78 -21.52
N ILE A 603 -27.42 21.74 -22.05
CA ILE A 603 -28.89 21.76 -22.03
C ILE A 603 -29.39 20.90 -23.20
N PRO A 604 -30.20 19.85 -22.96
CA PRO A 604 -30.83 19.10 -24.04
C PRO A 604 -31.71 20.01 -24.90
N THR A 605 -31.59 19.92 -26.23
CA THR A 605 -32.40 20.72 -27.15
C THR A 605 -33.54 19.87 -27.70
N GLU A 606 -34.79 20.18 -27.32
CA GLU A 606 -36.00 19.45 -27.77
C GLU A 606 -36.21 19.48 -29.30
N SER A 607 -35.49 20.35 -30.02
CA SER A 607 -35.69 20.59 -31.44
C SER A 607 -34.88 19.69 -32.39
N GLN A 608 -33.92 18.89 -31.91
CA GLN A 608 -33.15 17.95 -32.76
C GLN A 608 -33.35 16.46 -32.40
N SER A 609 -33.80 16.16 -31.18
CA SER A 609 -34.19 14.82 -30.76
C SER A 609 -35.71 14.68 -30.90
N ARG A 610 -36.19 13.81 -31.80
CA ARG A 610 -37.63 13.42 -31.87
C ARG A 610 -38.11 12.66 -30.63
N THR A 611 -37.28 12.56 -29.60
CA THR A 611 -37.44 11.72 -28.42
C THR A 611 -37.44 12.62 -27.19
N LYS A 612 -38.59 12.67 -26.50
CA LYS A 612 -38.73 13.24 -25.17
C LYS A 612 -37.66 12.64 -24.25
N LEU A 613 -37.02 13.45 -23.40
CA LEU A 613 -36.07 12.97 -22.40
C LEU A 613 -36.69 11.82 -21.61
N LYS A 614 -35.98 10.71 -21.52
CA LYS A 614 -36.48 9.51 -20.87
C LYS A 614 -36.67 9.78 -19.37
N LEU A 615 -37.81 9.36 -18.83
CA LEU A 615 -38.02 9.38 -17.38
C LEU A 615 -37.17 8.30 -16.72
N LEU A 616 -36.71 8.52 -15.50
CA LEU A 616 -35.93 7.53 -14.76
C LEU A 616 -36.71 6.21 -14.60
N GLN A 617 -38.04 6.27 -14.54
CA GLN A 617 -38.91 5.10 -14.47
C GLN A 617 -39.04 4.33 -15.79
N GLU A 618 -38.82 5.00 -16.93
CA GLU A 618 -38.88 4.39 -18.26
C GLU A 618 -37.59 3.62 -18.58
N VAL A 619 -36.52 3.82 -17.79
CA VAL A 619 -35.27 3.04 -17.89
C VAL A 619 -35.60 1.54 -17.71
N ASP A 620 -34.96 0.69 -18.50
CA ASP A 620 -35.23 -0.75 -18.45
C ASP A 620 -34.89 -1.33 -17.06
N PHE A 621 -35.47 -2.49 -16.78
CA PHE A 621 -35.38 -3.09 -15.45
C PHE A 621 -33.95 -3.47 -15.08
N GLU A 622 -33.17 -4.00 -16.03
CA GLU A 622 -31.78 -4.41 -15.80
C GLU A 622 -30.91 -3.20 -15.44
N THR A 623 -31.03 -2.11 -16.19
CA THR A 623 -30.30 -0.87 -15.91
C THR A 623 -30.74 -0.23 -14.59
N ARG A 624 -32.03 -0.32 -14.20
CA ARG A 624 -32.49 0.17 -12.89
C ARG A 624 -32.00 -0.66 -11.71
N GLU A 625 -31.91 -1.98 -11.86
CA GLU A 625 -31.32 -2.86 -10.85
C GLU A 625 -29.81 -2.60 -10.71
N GLU A 626 -29.10 -2.42 -11.83
CA GLU A 626 -27.69 -2.05 -11.80
C GLU A 626 -27.47 -0.65 -11.19
N LEU A 627 -28.33 0.31 -11.52
CA LEU A 627 -28.33 1.64 -10.90
C LEU A 627 -28.52 1.54 -9.38
N ALA A 628 -29.48 0.75 -8.91
CA ALA A 628 -29.73 0.51 -7.49
C ALA A 628 -28.50 -0.12 -6.82
N ARG A 629 -27.89 -1.14 -7.44
CA ARG A 629 -26.69 -1.80 -6.96
C ARG A 629 -25.48 -0.89 -6.92
N MET A 630 -25.35 0.04 -7.88
CA MET A 630 -24.30 1.04 -7.91
C MET A 630 -24.50 2.08 -6.80
N LEU A 631 -25.73 2.49 -6.49
CA LEU A 631 -26.02 3.36 -5.34
C LEU A 631 -25.69 2.70 -3.99
N GLU A 632 -25.72 1.37 -3.93
CA GLU A 632 -25.33 0.57 -2.74
C GLU A 632 -23.81 0.45 -2.60
N ASN A 633 -23.13 0.12 -3.70
CA ASN A 633 -21.69 -0.08 -3.74
C ASN A 633 -20.98 1.26 -3.92
N GLY A 634 -20.78 1.99 -2.83
CA GLY A 634 -20.02 3.24 -2.84
C GLY A 634 -18.56 3.01 -3.24
N LEU A 635 -18.01 3.88 -4.08
CA LEU A 635 -16.57 4.14 -4.13
C LEU A 635 -16.25 5.16 -3.02
N TYR A 636 -15.25 4.88 -2.17
CA TYR A 636 -14.76 5.79 -1.11
C TYR A 636 -15.61 5.95 0.18
N SER A 637 -16.21 4.85 0.64
CA SER A 637 -16.64 4.65 2.04
C SER A 637 -17.71 5.57 2.64
N LEU A 638 -18.76 5.91 1.88
CA LEU A 638 -20.12 6.20 2.35
C LEU A 638 -21.07 5.79 1.21
N GLY A 639 -22.13 5.02 1.47
CA GLY A 639 -23.10 4.66 0.42
C GLY A 639 -23.82 5.91 -0.09
N ASP A 640 -23.65 6.26 -1.37
CA ASP A 640 -24.19 7.51 -1.94
C ASP A 640 -25.71 7.52 -2.09
N TRP A 641 -26.39 6.40 -1.83
CA TRP A 641 -27.85 6.36 -1.71
C TRP A 641 -28.37 7.35 -0.65
N LYS A 642 -27.64 7.58 0.45
CA LYS A 642 -28.07 8.53 1.51
C LYS A 642 -28.12 9.96 1.00
N GLN A 643 -27.08 10.37 0.26
CA GLN A 643 -26.97 11.72 -0.27
C GLN A 643 -27.97 11.95 -1.40
N VAL A 644 -28.15 10.96 -2.28
CA VAL A 644 -29.19 11.00 -3.31
C VAL A 644 -30.57 11.08 -2.66
N ALA A 645 -30.86 10.25 -1.65
CA ALA A 645 -32.12 10.29 -0.93
C ALA A 645 -32.38 11.65 -0.27
N ALA A 646 -31.36 12.24 0.37
CA ALA A 646 -31.45 13.56 1.00
C ALA A 646 -31.69 14.68 -0.02
N GLU A 647 -30.98 14.65 -1.16
CA GLU A 647 -31.13 15.66 -2.23
C GLU A 647 -32.54 15.65 -2.82
N TYR A 648 -33.16 14.47 -2.92
CA TYR A 648 -34.56 14.31 -3.33
C TYR A 648 -35.54 14.33 -2.15
N GLY A 649 -35.16 14.90 -1.01
CA GLY A 649 -36.10 15.24 0.07
C GLY A 649 -36.62 14.06 0.90
N MET A 650 -35.95 12.90 0.88
CA MET A 650 -36.27 11.82 1.82
C MET A 650 -35.96 12.29 3.25
N ARG A 651 -36.91 12.15 4.18
CA ARG A 651 -36.69 12.61 5.57
C ARG A 651 -35.61 11.78 6.25
N GLU A 652 -34.80 12.43 7.08
CA GLU A 652 -33.66 11.84 7.80
C GLU A 652 -34.02 10.55 8.56
N ARG A 653 -35.21 10.49 9.17
CA ARG A 653 -35.70 9.28 9.87
C ARG A 653 -35.84 8.06 8.95
N TYR A 654 -36.23 8.26 7.69
CA TYR A 654 -36.36 7.18 6.70
C TYR A 654 -34.99 6.80 6.14
N ILE A 655 -34.13 7.78 5.86
CA ILE A 655 -32.73 7.54 5.47
C ILE A 655 -32.01 6.72 6.54
N SER A 656 -32.18 7.08 7.81
CA SER A 656 -31.63 6.35 8.96
C SER A 656 -32.17 4.91 9.04
N GLY A 657 -33.47 4.72 8.78
CA GLY A 657 -34.09 3.39 8.74
C GLY A 657 -33.56 2.49 7.62
N LEU A 658 -33.27 3.09 6.46
CA LEU A 658 -32.67 2.37 5.32
C LEU A 658 -31.25 1.89 5.58
N ALA A 659 -30.53 2.42 6.58
CA ALA A 659 -29.20 1.93 6.95
C ALA A 659 -29.21 0.47 7.42
N ASN A 660 -30.36 -0.05 7.87
CA ASN A 660 -30.55 -1.45 8.25
C ASN A 660 -31.17 -2.30 7.13
N SER A 661 -31.45 -1.71 5.96
CA SER A 661 -32.00 -2.42 4.81
C SER A 661 -30.92 -3.27 4.13
N LYS A 662 -31.32 -4.41 3.57
CA LYS A 662 -30.44 -5.27 2.76
C LYS A 662 -30.17 -4.68 1.37
N GLU A 663 -31.06 -3.82 0.88
CA GLU A 663 -31.03 -3.25 -0.49
C GLU A 663 -31.35 -1.74 -0.45
N PRO A 664 -30.54 -0.91 0.26
CA PRO A 664 -30.89 0.49 0.47
C PRO A 664 -30.92 1.31 -0.82
N GLY A 665 -30.14 0.98 -1.85
CA GLY A 665 -30.18 1.67 -3.13
C GLY A 665 -31.47 1.38 -3.89
N LYS A 666 -31.94 0.13 -3.86
CA LYS A 666 -33.25 -0.24 -4.42
C LYS A 666 -34.39 0.56 -3.79
N ASN A 667 -34.38 0.65 -2.46
CA ASN A 667 -35.36 1.45 -1.72
C ASN A 667 -35.33 2.94 -2.10
N VAL A 668 -34.14 3.50 -2.39
CA VAL A 668 -34.03 4.88 -2.88
C VAL A 668 -34.59 5.02 -4.28
N ILE A 669 -34.30 4.09 -5.20
CA ILE A 669 -34.88 4.12 -6.56
C ILE A 669 -36.41 4.00 -6.53
N GLU A 670 -36.96 3.13 -5.67
CA GLU A 670 -38.41 3.02 -5.44
C GLU A 670 -38.99 4.33 -4.88
N PHE A 671 -38.32 4.95 -3.91
CA PHE A 671 -38.73 6.26 -3.38
C PHE A 671 -38.75 7.33 -4.47
N LEU A 672 -37.70 7.42 -5.30
CA LEU A 672 -37.66 8.37 -6.41
C LEU A 672 -38.81 8.14 -7.39
N GLY A 673 -39.11 6.87 -7.68
CA GLY A 673 -40.25 6.52 -8.52
C GLY A 673 -41.60 6.97 -7.93
N GLY A 674 -41.80 6.82 -6.63
CA GLY A 674 -43.05 7.24 -5.99
C GLY A 674 -43.18 8.76 -5.77
N SER A 675 -42.07 9.43 -5.44
CA SER A 675 -42.06 10.84 -5.01
C SER A 675 -41.74 11.83 -6.13
N HIS A 676 -41.02 11.39 -7.18
CA HIS A 676 -40.59 12.20 -8.31
C HIS A 676 -40.89 11.47 -9.64
N PRO A 677 -42.18 11.22 -9.97
CA PRO A 677 -42.55 10.45 -11.16
C PRO A 677 -42.08 11.09 -12.48
N ASP A 678 -41.95 12.41 -12.51
CA ASP A 678 -41.51 13.19 -13.68
C ASP A 678 -39.98 13.39 -13.73
N LEU A 679 -39.21 12.69 -12.89
CA LEU A 679 -37.75 12.82 -12.85
C LEU A 679 -37.12 12.29 -14.14
N THR A 680 -36.58 13.18 -14.97
CA THR A 680 -35.83 12.79 -16.17
C THR A 680 -34.46 12.23 -15.83
N VAL A 681 -33.95 11.30 -16.66
CA VAL A 681 -32.59 10.78 -16.56
C VAL A 681 -31.56 11.91 -16.57
N TYR A 682 -31.77 12.93 -17.41
CA TYR A 682 -30.94 14.14 -17.42
C TYR A 682 -30.89 14.85 -16.06
N SER A 683 -32.05 15.13 -15.45
CA SER A 683 -32.12 15.83 -14.16
C SER A 683 -31.48 15.01 -13.04
N PHE A 684 -31.66 13.69 -13.08
CA PHE A 684 -31.03 12.76 -12.15
C PHE A 684 -29.50 12.76 -12.29
N CYS A 685 -28.99 12.59 -13.51
CA CYS A 685 -27.56 12.65 -13.81
C CYS A 685 -26.94 14.00 -13.43
N ARG A 686 -27.66 15.12 -13.59
CA ARG A 686 -27.19 16.45 -13.18
C ARG A 686 -26.91 16.52 -11.68
N VAL A 687 -27.80 15.96 -10.86
CA VAL A 687 -27.60 15.87 -9.39
C VAL A 687 -26.39 14.98 -9.06
N LEU A 688 -26.25 13.85 -9.73
CA LEU A 688 -25.12 12.94 -9.51
C LEU A 688 -23.77 13.56 -9.86
N LYS A 689 -23.74 14.58 -10.72
CA LYS A 689 -22.51 15.31 -11.08
C LYS A 689 -22.18 16.44 -10.10
N HIS A 690 -23.04 16.73 -9.12
CA HIS A 690 -22.79 17.76 -8.11
C HIS A 690 -21.57 17.42 -7.25
N GLN A 691 -20.85 18.44 -6.76
CA GLN A 691 -19.57 18.26 -6.03
C GLN A 691 -19.65 17.35 -4.81
N LYS A 692 -20.84 17.24 -4.20
CA LYS A 692 -21.09 16.41 -3.01
C LYS A 692 -21.31 14.94 -3.34
N ILE A 693 -21.94 14.62 -4.48
CA ILE A 693 -22.40 13.25 -4.83
C ILE A 693 -21.50 12.58 -5.88
N ARG A 694 -20.96 13.33 -6.84
CA ARG A 694 -20.03 12.91 -7.92
C ARG A 694 -20.03 11.40 -8.29
N ARG A 695 -21.14 10.89 -8.84
CA ARG A 695 -21.31 9.51 -9.35
C ARG A 695 -21.23 9.40 -10.87
N LEU A 696 -20.02 9.64 -11.40
CA LEU A 696 -19.77 9.60 -12.84
C LEU A 696 -19.90 8.20 -13.45
N ASP A 697 -19.69 7.17 -12.64
CA ASP A 697 -19.95 5.77 -12.96
C ASP A 697 -21.42 5.52 -13.28
N ILE A 698 -22.33 6.03 -12.43
CA ILE A 698 -23.78 5.93 -12.67
C ILE A 698 -24.20 6.77 -13.87
N VAL A 699 -23.65 7.97 -14.02
CA VAL A 699 -23.92 8.81 -15.21
C VAL A 699 -23.55 8.04 -16.48
N LYS A 700 -22.43 7.33 -16.49
CA LYS A 700 -21.98 6.55 -17.63
C LYS A 700 -22.93 5.37 -17.93
N LEU A 701 -23.43 4.69 -16.89
CA LEU A 701 -24.47 3.67 -17.04
C LEU A 701 -25.73 4.24 -17.72
N LEU A 702 -26.11 5.47 -17.36
CA LEU A 702 -27.32 6.13 -17.86
C LEU A 702 -27.10 6.91 -19.17
N GLU A 703 -25.89 6.86 -19.76
CA GLU A 703 -25.53 7.69 -20.92
C GLU A 703 -26.36 7.37 -22.16
N ASP A 704 -26.77 6.11 -22.34
CA ASP A 704 -27.62 5.67 -23.44
C ASP A 704 -29.13 5.89 -23.18
N HIS A 705 -29.47 6.51 -22.05
CA HIS A 705 -30.86 6.77 -21.62
C HIS A 705 -31.20 8.27 -21.50
N PHE A 706 -30.34 9.15 -22.03
CA PHE A 706 -30.61 10.58 -22.06
C PHE A 706 -31.82 10.95 -22.92
#